data_AF-A0A811PIP9-F1
#
_entry.id   AF-A0A811PIP9-F1
#
_cell.length_a   1.000
_cell.length_b   1.000
_cell.length_c   1.000
_cell.angle_alpha   90.00
_cell.angle_beta   90.00
_cell.angle_gamma   90.00
#
_symmetry.space_group_name_H-M   'P 1'
#
loop_
_entity.id
_entity.type
_entity.pdbx_description
1 polymer ?
#
loop_
_entity_poly.entity_id
_entity_poly.type
_entity_poly.pdbx_seq_one_letter_code
_entity_poly.pdbx_strand_id
1 'polypeptide(L)'
;MADLQTPLVRPKRKKVLVDYLVRLRWIPALFIALPISALIYFSVFVGNTWSAMKSEKRRQKEHEENIKRVVKRLKERNPKRDGLVCTARKPWVVVGMRNVDYKRARHFQVDLSAFRNILEIDKERMVAKVEPLVSMGQITKATCPMNLSLAVAPEFDDLTVGGLINSYGISGGSHIYGLFSDTVVAMEVVLADGQVVRATKDNEDSDLFYGMPWSQGTIGLLVSAEIKLIPIKEYMRLTYTPVRGTLKEIAEAYADSFVPRDGDPAKVPDFVEGMVYSSSEGVMMTGVYASEEEAKKKGNRINRVGWWFKPWFYQYAETALKKGEFVEYIPTREYYHRHTRSLYWEGKLIIPFGDQFWFRFLLGWLMPPKISLLKITQGEDIRNYYHDNHVIQDVLVQLHKVSDALEFAHRELEVYPVWLCPHRLYKLPVKTMVHPEPGFEQHRRKGDTSYAQMFSPTLASTTLPPLLYGWLIRNHGYQAQYAVSELSEKDFWRMFDPSHYEHCRRKYGAVGTFMSAHYKSKKGKKSEEEMRGASSTMPLTVKQVVDAQQSGTGEKGAPFVVDGVEMANIRLVGMVNGKVERTTDVTFTLDDGTGRLDFIRWVNDASDSSETAAIQNGMYVAVIGSLKGLQERKRATAFSIRPITDFNEVTLHFIQCVRMHIENTKLKAGSPARTSSSMGVSVSSGFSESSTPTSLKSNPAPLTSGASGSDTDLNKQVLNFFSEPVNLESEHGVHVDEVYKRFKQLPKEKIK
;
A
#
# COMPACT_ATOMS: atom_id res chain seq x y z
N MET A 1 -34.27 2.22 -6.32
CA MET A 1 -34.07 3.36 -7.25
C MET A 1 -34.87 4.53 -6.71
N ALA A 2 -34.35 5.76 -6.85
CA ALA A 2 -34.80 7.02 -6.25
C ALA A 2 -34.26 7.29 -4.82
N ASP A 3 -32.96 7.65 -4.73
CA ASP A 3 -32.42 8.55 -3.69
C ASP A 3 -30.95 9.00 -4.00
N LEU A 4 -30.64 9.30 -5.26
CA LEU A 4 -29.28 9.68 -5.71
C LEU A 4 -29.24 10.93 -6.61
N GLN A 5 -30.21 11.83 -6.51
CA GLN A 5 -30.29 13.04 -7.35
C GLN A 5 -30.25 14.36 -6.57
N THR A 6 -29.36 14.48 -5.59
CA THR A 6 -28.99 15.80 -5.07
C THR A 6 -27.55 16.09 -5.47
N PRO A 7 -27.29 16.93 -6.48
CA PRO A 7 -25.93 17.40 -6.72
C PRO A 7 -25.47 18.16 -5.47
N LEU A 8 -24.42 17.65 -4.83
CA LEU A 8 -23.75 18.31 -3.71
C LEU A 8 -23.02 19.55 -4.26
N VAL A 9 -23.75 20.65 -4.46
CA VAL A 9 -23.14 21.96 -4.69
C VAL A 9 -22.31 22.26 -3.45
N ARG A 10 -20.97 22.16 -3.55
CA ARG A 10 -20.07 22.52 -2.44
C ARG A 10 -20.43 23.95 -2.00
N PRO A 11 -20.90 24.16 -0.76
CA PRO A 11 -21.23 25.50 -0.30
C PRO A 11 -19.96 26.37 -0.38
N LYS A 12 -20.09 27.58 -0.94
CA LYS A 12 -18.97 28.54 -1.04
C LYS A 12 -18.46 28.84 0.38
N ARG A 13 -17.31 28.27 0.73
CA ARG A 13 -16.61 28.53 2.00
C ARG A 13 -16.22 30.01 2.07
N LYS A 14 -16.42 30.65 3.23
CA LYS A 14 -15.90 32.00 3.49
C LYS A 14 -14.37 31.98 3.40
N LYS A 15 -13.79 32.91 2.63
CA LYS A 15 -12.34 33.05 2.50
C LYS A 15 -11.73 33.43 3.84
N VAL A 16 -10.72 32.69 4.27
CA VAL A 16 -9.93 32.94 5.50
C VAL A 16 -8.52 33.39 5.13
N LEU A 17 -7.73 33.84 6.12
CA LEU A 17 -6.34 34.31 5.92
C LEU A 17 -5.51 33.34 5.05
N VAL A 18 -5.70 32.03 5.24
CA VAL A 18 -5.02 30.98 4.48
C VAL A 18 -5.27 31.08 2.98
N ASP A 19 -6.49 31.44 2.53
CA ASP A 19 -6.79 31.66 1.11
C ASP A 19 -5.94 32.78 0.49
N TYR A 20 -5.65 33.84 1.26
CA TYR A 20 -4.79 34.93 0.82
C TYR A 20 -3.32 34.51 0.80
N LEU A 21 -2.85 33.78 1.81
CA LEU A 21 -1.48 33.26 1.86
C LEU A 21 -1.20 32.29 0.71
N VAL A 22 -2.18 31.44 0.35
CA VAL A 22 -2.08 30.55 -0.81
C VAL A 22 -1.97 31.33 -2.12
N ARG A 23 -2.74 32.42 -2.28
CA ARG A 23 -2.63 33.31 -3.45
C ARG A 23 -1.27 34.01 -3.55
N LEU A 24 -0.62 34.29 -2.43
CA LEU A 24 0.71 34.91 -2.37
C LEU A 24 1.86 33.89 -2.38
N ARG A 25 1.57 32.59 -2.46
CA ARG A 25 2.57 31.52 -2.38
C ARG A 25 3.62 31.57 -3.50
N TRP A 26 3.27 32.15 -4.64
CA TRP A 26 4.22 32.36 -5.73
C TRP A 26 5.42 33.21 -5.29
N ILE A 27 5.29 34.10 -4.29
CA ILE A 27 6.39 34.95 -3.79
C ILE A 27 7.51 34.11 -3.18
N PRO A 28 7.30 33.32 -2.11
CA PRO A 28 8.35 32.46 -1.57
C PRO A 28 8.75 31.35 -2.57
N ALA A 29 7.85 30.90 -3.43
CA ALA A 29 8.22 29.96 -4.49
C ALA A 29 9.24 30.56 -5.46
N LEU A 30 9.03 31.81 -5.88
CA LEU A 30 9.86 32.51 -6.86
C LEU A 30 11.18 32.97 -6.28
N PHE A 31 11.17 33.65 -5.14
CA PHE A 31 12.36 34.31 -4.61
C PHE A 31 13.21 33.42 -3.69
N ILE A 32 12.65 32.30 -3.19
CA ILE A 32 13.36 31.40 -2.27
C ILE A 32 13.44 30.00 -2.86
N ALA A 33 12.30 29.37 -3.17
CA ALA A 33 12.30 27.97 -3.56
C ALA A 33 13.03 27.77 -4.89
N LEU A 34 12.74 28.53 -5.94
CA LEU A 34 13.35 28.38 -7.26
C LEU A 34 14.90 28.57 -7.25
N PRO A 35 15.46 29.66 -6.69
CA PRO A 35 16.92 29.83 -6.62
C PRO A 35 17.62 28.70 -5.85
N ILE A 36 17.10 28.32 -4.68
CA ILE A 36 17.68 27.23 -3.89
C ILE A 36 17.53 25.88 -4.63
N SER A 37 16.41 25.68 -5.33
CA SER A 37 16.20 24.48 -6.16
C SER A 37 17.26 24.37 -7.24
N ALA A 38 17.53 25.46 -7.96
CA ALA A 38 18.56 25.49 -9.00
C ALA A 38 19.94 25.13 -8.43
N LEU A 39 20.30 25.66 -7.25
CA LEU A 39 21.53 25.29 -6.55
C LEU A 39 21.57 23.81 -6.15
N ILE A 40 20.47 23.25 -5.64
CA ILE A 40 20.36 21.84 -5.30
C ILE A 40 20.52 20.96 -6.54
N TYR A 41 19.81 21.26 -7.63
CA TYR A 41 19.93 20.49 -8.87
C TYR A 41 21.33 20.58 -9.47
N PHE A 42 21.97 21.75 -9.39
CA PHE A 42 23.36 21.90 -9.80
C PHE A 42 24.29 21.03 -8.94
N SER A 43 24.13 21.04 -7.62
CA SER A 43 24.90 20.18 -6.71
C SER A 43 24.69 18.69 -6.99
N VAL A 44 23.43 18.26 -7.22
CA VAL A 44 23.10 16.88 -7.61
C VAL A 44 23.71 16.53 -8.96
N PHE A 45 23.66 17.44 -9.93
CA PHE A 45 24.27 17.25 -11.24
C PHE A 45 25.79 17.03 -11.13
N VAL A 46 26.48 17.85 -10.32
CA VAL A 46 27.92 17.71 -10.07
C VAL A 46 28.22 16.37 -9.38
N GLY A 47 27.45 16.03 -8.34
CA GLY A 47 27.61 14.76 -7.61
C GLY A 47 27.38 13.53 -8.51
N ASN A 48 26.35 13.55 -9.35
CA ASN A 48 26.06 12.48 -10.30
C ASN A 48 27.14 12.37 -11.37
N THR A 49 27.67 13.49 -11.84
CA THR A 49 28.78 13.52 -12.81
C THR A 49 30.05 12.94 -12.20
N TRP A 50 30.38 13.29 -10.96
CA TRP A 50 31.51 12.71 -10.24
C TRP A 50 31.34 11.20 -9.97
N SER A 51 30.13 10.76 -9.59
CA SER A 51 29.81 9.32 -9.47
C SER A 51 29.96 8.58 -10.80
N ALA A 52 29.51 9.18 -11.91
CA ALA A 52 29.64 8.61 -13.25
C ALA A 52 31.11 8.45 -13.69
N MET A 53 32.02 9.33 -13.24
CA MET A 53 33.47 9.24 -13.49
C MET A 53 34.17 8.11 -12.71
N LYS A 54 33.56 7.57 -11.65
CA LYS A 54 34.12 6.44 -10.92
C LYS A 54 34.06 5.18 -11.76
N SER A 55 35.10 4.35 -11.68
CA SER A 55 35.04 3.00 -12.24
C SER A 55 33.94 2.19 -11.58
N GLU A 56 33.36 1.26 -12.33
CA GLU A 56 32.34 0.33 -11.85
C GLU A 56 32.82 -0.44 -10.60
N LYS A 57 34.05 -0.96 -10.63
CA LYS A 57 34.68 -1.62 -9.47
C LYS A 57 34.69 -0.74 -8.21
N ARG A 58 34.92 0.57 -8.36
CA ARG A 58 34.89 1.50 -7.22
C ARG A 58 33.47 1.70 -6.71
N ARG A 59 32.47 1.86 -7.58
CA ARG A 59 31.06 2.00 -7.18
C ARG A 59 30.55 0.74 -6.48
N GLN A 60 30.92 -0.45 -6.98
CA GLN A 60 30.59 -1.73 -6.35
C GLN A 60 31.21 -1.87 -4.96
N LYS A 61 32.47 -1.47 -4.79
CA LYS A 61 33.12 -1.46 -3.46
C LYS A 61 32.42 -0.49 -2.49
N GLU A 62 32.11 0.73 -2.93
CA GLU A 62 31.38 1.71 -2.12
C GLU A 62 29.99 1.19 -1.72
N HIS A 63 29.30 0.49 -2.63
CA HIS A 63 28.02 -0.16 -2.38
C HIS A 63 28.11 -1.23 -1.28
N GLU A 64 29.08 -2.13 -1.35
CA GLU A 64 29.31 -3.16 -0.32
C GLU A 64 29.66 -2.56 1.05
N GLU A 65 30.48 -1.50 1.08
CA GLU A 65 30.79 -0.76 2.30
C GLU A 65 29.54 -0.10 2.90
N ASN A 66 28.67 0.47 2.06
CA ASN A 66 27.40 1.06 2.50
C ASN A 66 26.44 0.00 3.06
N ILE A 67 26.35 -1.19 2.43
CA ILE A 67 25.57 -2.32 2.96
C ILE A 67 26.07 -2.70 4.36
N LYS A 68 27.39 -2.84 4.55
CA LYS A 68 27.98 -3.15 5.86
C LYS A 68 27.61 -2.12 6.93
N ARG A 69 27.58 -0.83 6.58
CA ARG A 69 27.13 0.25 7.48
C ARG A 69 25.65 0.12 7.84
N VAL A 70 24.80 -0.19 6.86
CA VAL A 70 23.36 -0.42 7.07
C VAL A 70 23.11 -1.60 7.99
N VAL A 71 23.76 -2.74 7.72
CA VAL A 71 23.64 -3.96 8.54
C VAL A 71 24.14 -3.71 9.96
N LYS A 72 25.32 -3.09 10.10
CA LYS A 72 25.86 -2.72 11.41
C LYS A 72 24.87 -1.85 12.17
N ARG A 73 24.36 -0.79 11.53
CA ARG A 73 23.38 0.11 12.14
C ARG A 73 22.13 -0.64 12.55
N LEU A 74 21.58 -1.51 11.71
CA LEU A 74 20.37 -2.27 12.02
C LEU A 74 20.55 -3.18 13.25
N LYS A 75 21.72 -3.83 13.39
CA LYS A 75 22.05 -4.69 14.53
C LYS A 75 22.23 -3.95 15.86
N GLU A 76 22.52 -2.65 15.83
CA GLU A 76 22.58 -1.82 17.05
C GLU A 76 21.20 -1.55 17.66
N ARG A 77 20.11 -1.84 16.94
CA ARG A 77 18.75 -1.60 17.41
C ARG A 77 18.42 -2.47 18.63
N ASN A 78 17.93 -1.83 19.68
CA ASN A 78 17.27 -2.48 20.79
C ASN A 78 15.74 -2.42 20.61
N PRO A 79 15.05 -3.54 20.30
CA PRO A 79 13.60 -3.55 20.07
C PRO A 79 12.77 -3.02 21.24
N LYS A 80 13.25 -3.15 22.49
CA LYS A 80 12.55 -2.68 23.69
C LYS A 80 12.61 -1.15 23.86
N ARG A 81 13.60 -0.49 23.25
CA ARG A 81 13.88 0.94 23.48
C ARG A 81 13.68 1.81 22.23
N ASP A 82 14.07 1.31 21.07
CA ASP A 82 14.33 2.14 19.89
C ASP A 82 13.16 2.25 18.91
N GLY A 83 12.07 1.52 19.15
CA GLY A 83 10.87 1.54 18.30
C GLY A 83 11.09 0.85 16.93
N LEU A 84 10.23 1.16 15.96
CA LEU A 84 10.24 0.52 14.64
C LEU A 84 11.32 1.11 13.72
N VAL A 85 11.88 0.25 12.87
CA VAL A 85 12.89 0.62 11.87
C VAL A 85 12.24 1.45 10.75
N CYS A 86 12.92 2.53 10.38
CA CYS A 86 12.58 3.26 9.16
C CYS A 86 13.84 3.85 8.51
N THR A 87 13.75 4.16 7.22
CA THR A 87 14.83 4.91 6.55
C THR A 87 14.99 6.32 7.15
N ALA A 88 16.22 6.81 7.30
CA ALA A 88 16.53 8.16 7.80
C ALA A 88 16.14 9.29 6.81
N ARG A 89 15.50 8.94 5.68
CA ARG A 89 15.03 9.90 4.66
C ARG A 89 14.12 10.94 5.30
N LYS A 90 14.50 12.22 5.22
CA LYS A 90 13.71 13.30 5.83
C LYS A 90 12.30 13.39 5.22
N PRO A 91 11.26 13.68 6.01
CA PRO A 91 9.86 13.78 5.57
C PRO A 91 9.62 14.58 4.29
N TRP A 92 10.24 15.75 4.20
CA TRP A 92 10.05 16.70 3.09
C TRP A 92 10.65 16.23 1.76
N VAL A 93 11.56 15.24 1.77
CA VAL A 93 12.27 14.76 0.57
C VAL A 93 11.42 13.81 -0.29
N VAL A 94 10.31 13.29 0.25
CA VAL A 94 9.39 12.42 -0.49
C VAL A 94 8.57 13.27 -1.47
N VAL A 95 8.30 12.76 -2.69
CA VAL A 95 7.52 13.48 -3.71
C VAL A 95 6.04 13.58 -3.31
N GLY A 96 5.42 12.48 -2.84
CA GLY A 96 4.03 12.47 -2.39
C GLY A 96 3.76 13.41 -1.21
N MET A 97 2.54 13.97 -1.10
CA MET A 97 2.13 14.96 -0.08
C MET A 97 2.09 14.44 1.37
N ARG A 98 2.63 13.23 1.63
CA ARG A 98 2.50 12.54 2.91
C ARG A 98 3.03 13.29 4.11
N ASN A 99 2.23 13.34 5.17
CA ASN A 99 2.71 13.67 6.51
C ASN A 99 3.51 12.49 7.02
N VAL A 100 4.83 12.64 7.05
CA VAL A 100 5.74 11.60 7.54
C VAL A 100 5.94 11.76 9.05
N ASP A 101 4.86 12.14 9.76
CA ASP A 101 4.88 12.43 11.20
C ASP A 101 5.15 11.18 12.03
N TYR A 102 4.97 9.98 11.44
CA TYR A 102 5.51 8.75 12.03
C TYR A 102 7.01 8.88 12.31
N LYS A 103 7.81 9.60 11.52
CA LYS A 103 9.25 9.78 11.82
C LYS A 103 9.54 10.72 13.00
N ARG A 104 8.54 11.44 13.51
CA ARG A 104 8.64 12.28 14.72
C ARG A 104 8.45 11.47 16.01
N ALA A 105 7.88 10.27 15.89
CA ALA A 105 7.73 9.27 16.95
C ALA A 105 9.01 8.43 17.14
N ARG A 106 9.15 7.70 18.27
CA ARG A 106 10.26 6.76 18.55
C ARG A 106 10.45 5.75 17.40
N HIS A 107 11.44 5.98 16.55
CA HIS A 107 11.83 5.11 15.44
C HIS A 107 13.34 4.98 15.35
N PHE A 108 13.78 3.80 14.96
CA PHE A 108 15.17 3.52 14.69
C PHE A 108 15.50 3.86 13.24
N GLN A 109 16.21 4.96 13.03
CA GLN A 109 16.54 5.44 11.70
C GLN A 109 17.79 4.76 11.14
N VAL A 110 17.66 4.25 9.91
CA VAL A 110 18.76 3.66 9.13
C VAL A 110 19.00 4.52 7.90
N ASP A 111 20.22 5.06 7.76
CA ASP A 111 20.53 5.95 6.64
C ASP A 111 20.85 5.17 5.37
N LEU A 112 20.13 5.51 4.29
CA LEU A 112 20.33 4.98 2.94
C LEU A 112 20.77 6.10 1.97
N SER A 113 21.13 7.29 2.47
CA SER A 113 21.41 8.46 1.64
C SER A 113 22.58 8.27 0.67
N ALA A 114 23.51 7.35 0.97
CA ALA A 114 24.68 7.06 0.12
C ALA A 114 24.36 6.21 -1.13
N PHE A 115 23.19 5.55 -1.17
CA PHE A 115 22.82 4.60 -2.22
C PHE A 115 22.29 5.30 -3.50
N ARG A 116 23.18 5.99 -4.24
CA ARG A 116 22.86 6.87 -5.39
C ARG A 116 23.62 6.53 -6.68
N ASN A 117 24.28 5.38 -6.73
CA ASN A 117 25.11 4.98 -7.85
C ASN A 117 24.37 4.07 -8.84
N ILE A 118 24.58 4.33 -10.13
CA ILE A 118 24.40 3.31 -11.16
C ILE A 118 25.60 2.39 -11.03
N LEU A 119 25.39 1.14 -10.63
CA LEU A 119 26.47 0.19 -10.39
C LEU A 119 27.01 -0.31 -11.74
N GLU A 120 26.12 -0.82 -12.58
CA GLU A 120 26.44 -1.49 -13.85
C GLU A 120 25.36 -1.21 -14.91
N ILE A 121 25.76 -1.14 -16.18
CA ILE A 121 24.86 -1.16 -17.34
C ILE A 121 25.34 -2.29 -18.26
N ASP A 122 24.65 -3.42 -18.19
CA ASP A 122 24.95 -4.61 -18.98
C ASP A 122 24.13 -4.57 -20.29
N LYS A 123 24.83 -4.45 -21.42
CA LYS A 123 24.25 -4.39 -22.76
C LYS A 123 23.93 -5.77 -23.35
N GLU A 124 24.54 -6.82 -22.82
CA GLU A 124 24.30 -8.20 -23.26
C GLU A 124 23.06 -8.75 -22.56
N ARG A 125 22.99 -8.60 -21.22
CA ARG A 125 21.82 -8.97 -20.42
C ARG A 125 20.67 -7.98 -20.55
N MET A 126 20.92 -6.79 -21.10
CA MET A 126 19.96 -5.69 -21.22
C MET A 126 19.39 -5.30 -19.84
N VAL A 127 20.27 -5.06 -18.88
CA VAL A 127 19.92 -4.74 -17.49
C VAL A 127 20.77 -3.60 -16.96
N ALA A 128 20.17 -2.71 -16.18
CA ALA A 128 20.89 -1.72 -15.37
C ALA A 128 20.81 -2.13 -13.89
N LYS A 129 21.95 -2.37 -13.25
CA LYS A 129 22.04 -2.57 -11.80
C LYS A 129 22.25 -1.21 -11.12
N VAL A 130 21.33 -0.83 -10.25
CA VAL A 130 21.26 0.52 -9.68
C VAL A 130 20.91 0.51 -8.20
N GLU A 131 21.37 1.52 -7.48
CA GLU A 131 21.02 1.75 -6.09
C GLU A 131 19.65 2.47 -5.96
N PRO A 132 18.90 2.30 -4.85
CA PRO A 132 17.51 2.72 -4.69
C PRO A 132 17.26 4.24 -4.81
N LEU A 133 18.24 5.10 -4.58
CA LEU A 133 18.09 6.56 -4.70
C LEU A 133 18.55 7.11 -6.05
N VAL A 134 18.96 6.25 -6.98
CA VAL A 134 19.17 6.65 -8.37
C VAL A 134 17.85 7.13 -8.97
N SER A 135 17.89 8.30 -9.62
CA SER A 135 16.69 8.91 -10.19
C SER A 135 16.46 8.56 -11.67
N MET A 136 15.23 8.73 -12.16
CA MET A 136 14.90 8.53 -13.57
C MET A 136 15.72 9.46 -14.47
N GLY A 137 15.94 10.70 -14.03
CA GLY A 137 16.78 11.66 -14.76
C GLY A 137 18.24 11.21 -14.86
N GLN A 138 18.77 10.57 -13.81
CA GLN A 138 20.13 10.02 -13.77
C GLN A 138 20.29 8.80 -14.70
N ILE A 139 19.38 7.82 -14.63
CA ILE A 139 19.46 6.61 -15.48
C ILE A 139 19.30 6.96 -16.94
N THR A 140 18.24 7.70 -17.29
CA THR A 140 17.98 8.04 -18.69
C THR A 140 19.09 8.92 -19.30
N LYS A 141 19.77 9.75 -18.50
CA LYS A 141 20.96 10.50 -18.97
C LYS A 141 22.14 9.56 -19.30
N ALA A 142 22.28 8.45 -18.59
CA ALA A 142 23.32 7.46 -18.84
C ALA A 142 22.95 6.49 -19.99
N THR A 143 21.70 6.05 -20.06
CA THR A 143 21.28 4.99 -21.00
C THR A 143 20.83 5.52 -22.36
N CYS A 144 20.10 6.64 -22.44
CA CYS A 144 19.54 7.13 -23.71
C CYS A 144 20.60 7.43 -24.78
N PRO A 145 21.78 8.01 -24.45
CA PRO A 145 22.87 8.19 -25.43
C PRO A 145 23.44 6.87 -25.98
N MET A 146 23.15 5.74 -25.33
CA MET A 146 23.53 4.40 -25.78
C MET A 146 22.43 3.73 -26.60
N ASN A 147 21.37 4.46 -26.97
CA ASN A 147 20.15 3.93 -27.58
C ASN A 147 19.47 2.85 -26.72
N LEU A 148 19.56 3.02 -25.39
CA LEU A 148 18.94 2.16 -24.39
C LEU A 148 18.07 2.96 -23.41
N SER A 149 17.00 2.36 -22.91
CA SER A 149 16.21 2.95 -21.82
C SER A 149 15.57 1.91 -20.93
N LEU A 150 15.05 2.36 -19.79
CA LEU A 150 14.18 1.54 -18.95
C LEU A 150 12.91 1.20 -19.75
N ALA A 151 12.44 -0.05 -19.64
CA ALA A 151 11.21 -0.48 -20.31
C ALA A 151 9.99 0.37 -19.86
N VAL A 152 9.97 0.74 -18.58
CA VAL A 152 9.04 1.73 -18.01
C VAL A 152 9.88 2.89 -17.48
N ALA A 153 9.76 4.06 -18.10
CA ALA A 153 10.47 5.28 -17.75
C ALA A 153 9.48 6.35 -17.25
N PRO A 154 9.14 6.38 -15.95
CA PRO A 154 8.22 7.35 -15.38
C PRO A 154 8.63 8.80 -15.63
N GLU A 155 7.63 9.66 -15.84
CA GLU A 155 7.79 10.89 -16.60
C GLU A 155 8.19 12.10 -15.74
N PHE A 156 9.12 11.87 -14.82
CA PHE A 156 9.57 12.87 -13.85
C PHE A 156 10.99 12.58 -13.35
N ASP A 157 11.93 13.52 -13.57
CA ASP A 157 13.38 13.35 -13.32
C ASP A 157 13.71 12.91 -11.87
N ASP A 158 12.96 13.42 -10.89
CA ASP A 158 13.22 13.31 -9.45
C ASP A 158 12.72 11.98 -8.82
N LEU A 159 11.99 11.16 -9.59
CA LEU A 159 11.51 9.85 -9.12
C LEU A 159 12.68 8.87 -8.99
N THR A 160 12.74 8.16 -7.86
CA THR A 160 13.82 7.23 -7.52
C THR A 160 13.39 5.79 -7.72
N VAL A 161 14.31 4.93 -8.17
CA VAL A 161 14.10 3.49 -8.38
C VAL A 161 13.40 2.83 -7.19
N GLY A 162 13.94 2.99 -5.99
CA GLY A 162 13.39 2.34 -4.80
C GLY A 162 12.00 2.87 -4.41
N GLY A 163 11.68 4.12 -4.79
CA GLY A 163 10.36 4.68 -4.61
C GLY A 163 9.34 4.00 -5.53
N LEU A 164 9.69 3.85 -6.81
CA LEU A 164 8.83 3.26 -7.83
C LEU A 164 8.57 1.77 -7.57
N ILE A 165 9.60 1.01 -7.14
CA ILE A 165 9.45 -0.41 -6.76
C ILE A 165 8.52 -0.54 -5.54
N ASN A 166 8.83 0.18 -4.46
CA ASN A 166 8.10 0.02 -3.20
C ASN A 166 6.69 0.64 -3.20
N SER A 167 6.33 1.44 -4.20
CA SER A 167 5.03 2.10 -4.27
C SER A 167 4.33 1.82 -5.58
N TYR A 168 4.40 2.77 -6.51
CA TYR A 168 3.75 2.73 -7.80
C TYR A 168 4.61 3.49 -8.81
N GLY A 169 4.64 3.02 -10.06
CA GLY A 169 5.40 3.63 -11.13
C GLY A 169 4.90 3.17 -12.49
N ILE A 170 4.52 4.12 -13.32
CA ILE A 170 4.06 3.92 -14.70
C ILE A 170 4.60 5.04 -15.60
N SER A 171 4.49 4.82 -16.89
CA SER A 171 4.79 5.74 -17.99
C SER A 171 4.00 5.31 -19.23
N GLY A 172 4.01 6.10 -20.31
CA GLY A 172 3.25 5.74 -21.53
C GLY A 172 3.55 4.36 -22.14
N GLY A 173 4.70 3.74 -21.84
CA GLY A 173 5.04 2.37 -22.27
C GLY A 173 4.46 1.24 -21.39
N SER A 174 3.77 1.58 -20.31
CA SER A 174 3.27 0.61 -19.32
C SER A 174 2.16 -0.28 -19.85
N HIS A 175 1.48 0.13 -20.91
CA HIS A 175 0.48 -0.69 -21.60
C HIS A 175 1.11 -1.91 -22.30
N ILE A 176 2.42 -1.88 -22.56
CA ILE A 176 3.21 -3.01 -23.06
C ILE A 176 3.89 -3.72 -21.89
N TYR A 177 4.58 -2.96 -21.03
CA TYR A 177 5.53 -3.52 -20.07
C TYR A 177 4.98 -3.70 -18.65
N GLY A 178 3.79 -3.17 -18.33
CA GLY A 178 3.19 -3.21 -17.00
C GLY A 178 3.73 -2.12 -16.08
N LEU A 179 3.77 -2.41 -14.78
CA LEU A 179 4.29 -1.50 -13.77
C LEU A 179 5.82 -1.45 -13.81
N PHE A 180 6.40 -0.39 -13.26
CA PHE A 180 7.86 -0.28 -13.09
C PHE A 180 8.43 -1.50 -12.33
N SER A 181 7.72 -1.99 -11.31
CA SER A 181 8.11 -3.19 -10.56
C SER A 181 8.16 -4.46 -11.42
N ASP A 182 7.37 -4.54 -12.49
CA ASP A 182 7.33 -5.70 -13.38
C ASP A 182 8.55 -5.75 -14.31
N THR A 183 9.30 -4.64 -14.40
CA THR A 183 10.56 -4.55 -15.16
C THR A 183 11.80 -4.93 -14.32
N VAL A 184 11.61 -5.18 -13.02
CA VAL A 184 12.69 -5.57 -12.12
C VAL A 184 13.02 -7.06 -12.33
N VAL A 185 14.31 -7.37 -12.42
CA VAL A 185 14.82 -8.74 -12.62
C VAL A 185 15.36 -9.32 -11.32
N ALA A 186 15.99 -8.49 -10.49
CA ALA A 186 16.51 -8.89 -9.18
C ALA A 186 16.51 -7.71 -8.21
N MET A 187 16.46 -8.01 -6.91
CA MET A 187 16.57 -7.03 -5.82
C MET A 187 17.52 -7.52 -4.75
N GLU A 188 18.39 -6.65 -4.25
CA GLU A 188 19.15 -6.90 -3.02
C GLU A 188 18.46 -6.19 -1.86
N VAL A 189 18.13 -6.94 -0.80
CA VAL A 189 17.35 -6.46 0.34
C VAL A 189 18.07 -6.82 1.64
N VAL A 190 18.20 -5.85 2.53
CA VAL A 190 18.61 -6.08 3.92
C VAL A 190 17.38 -6.38 4.76
N LEU A 191 17.30 -7.60 5.29
CA LEU A 191 16.21 -8.12 6.10
C LEU A 191 16.25 -7.60 7.54
N ALA A 192 15.21 -7.90 8.33
CA ALA A 192 15.06 -7.44 9.71
C ALA A 192 16.20 -7.86 10.66
N ASP A 193 16.77 -9.03 10.44
CA ASP A 193 17.90 -9.59 11.19
C ASP A 193 19.28 -9.10 10.69
N GLY A 194 19.29 -8.31 9.61
CA GLY A 194 20.49 -7.81 8.96
C GLY A 194 21.12 -8.77 7.95
N GLN A 195 20.48 -9.89 7.61
CA GLN A 195 20.88 -10.69 6.46
C GLN A 195 20.64 -9.89 5.16
N VAL A 196 21.54 -10.05 4.20
CA VAL A 196 21.40 -9.48 2.85
C VAL A 196 21.01 -10.62 1.93
N VAL A 197 19.87 -10.49 1.27
CA VAL A 197 19.35 -11.49 0.34
C VAL A 197 19.24 -10.91 -1.06
N ARG A 198 19.40 -11.76 -2.06
CA ARG A 198 19.16 -11.43 -3.47
C ARG A 198 17.90 -12.15 -3.93
N ALA A 199 16.81 -11.41 -4.06
CA ALA A 199 15.52 -11.94 -4.47
C ALA A 199 15.36 -11.86 -5.99
N THR A 200 14.98 -12.99 -6.60
CA THR A 200 14.62 -13.13 -8.02
C THR A 200 13.33 -13.93 -8.16
N LYS A 201 12.73 -13.93 -9.34
CA LYS A 201 11.49 -14.68 -9.60
C LYS A 201 11.61 -16.20 -9.42
N ASP A 202 12.82 -16.74 -9.51
CA ASP A 202 13.13 -18.16 -9.71
C ASP A 202 14.06 -18.75 -8.65
N ASN A 203 14.29 -18.06 -7.53
CA ASN A 203 15.08 -18.57 -6.41
C ASN A 203 14.24 -18.72 -5.12
N GLU A 204 14.91 -19.13 -4.04
CA GLU A 204 14.33 -19.39 -2.71
C GLU A 204 13.65 -18.17 -2.06
N ASP A 205 14.02 -16.97 -2.50
CA ASP A 205 13.48 -15.67 -2.06
C ASP A 205 12.44 -15.11 -3.04
N SER A 206 11.87 -15.94 -3.91
CA SER A 206 10.86 -15.51 -4.91
C SER A 206 9.59 -14.92 -4.29
N ASP A 207 9.19 -15.38 -3.11
CA ASP A 207 8.11 -14.77 -2.36
C ASP A 207 8.43 -13.31 -1.97
N LEU A 208 9.66 -13.01 -1.54
CA LEU A 208 10.12 -11.65 -1.29
C LEU A 208 10.14 -10.82 -2.57
N PHE A 209 10.58 -11.40 -3.68
CA PHE A 209 10.59 -10.74 -4.99
C PHE A 209 9.19 -10.23 -5.36
N TYR A 210 8.15 -11.06 -5.20
CA TYR A 210 6.77 -10.66 -5.43
C TYR A 210 6.13 -9.85 -4.29
N GLY A 211 6.65 -9.95 -3.06
CA GLY A 211 6.14 -9.25 -1.89
C GLY A 211 6.64 -7.82 -1.71
N MET A 212 7.83 -7.50 -2.23
CA MET A 212 8.44 -6.17 -2.11
C MET A 212 7.69 -5.05 -2.85
N PRO A 213 7.18 -5.24 -4.08
CA PRO A 213 6.35 -4.25 -4.75
C PRO A 213 5.17 -3.82 -3.89
N TRP A 214 4.83 -2.53 -3.91
CA TRP A 214 3.75 -1.95 -3.10
C TRP A 214 3.92 -2.06 -1.58
N SER A 215 5.00 -2.67 -1.05
CA SER A 215 5.21 -2.84 0.40
C SER A 215 5.57 -1.55 1.13
N GLN A 216 5.79 -0.44 0.41
CA GLN A 216 6.39 0.79 0.93
C GLN A 216 7.78 0.57 1.55
N GLY A 217 8.49 -0.53 1.26
CA GLY A 217 9.76 -0.87 1.91
C GLY A 217 9.55 -1.16 3.39
N THR A 218 8.55 -1.98 3.69
CA THR A 218 8.20 -2.40 5.06
C THR A 218 8.46 -3.88 5.34
N ILE A 219 8.93 -4.64 4.35
CA ILE A 219 9.40 -6.01 4.53
C ILE A 219 10.92 -6.03 4.78
N GLY A 220 11.67 -5.16 4.11
CA GLY A 220 13.11 -4.97 4.29
C GLY A 220 13.61 -3.68 3.66
N LEU A 221 14.92 -3.43 3.75
CA LEU A 221 15.57 -2.26 3.17
C LEU A 221 16.18 -2.62 1.81
N LEU A 222 15.55 -2.16 0.73
CA LEU A 222 16.08 -2.29 -0.63
C LEU A 222 17.41 -1.52 -0.75
N VAL A 223 18.48 -2.18 -1.19
CA VAL A 223 19.82 -1.61 -1.34
C VAL A 223 20.32 -1.61 -2.78
N SER A 224 19.83 -2.51 -3.64
CA SER A 224 20.03 -2.45 -5.09
C SER A 224 18.87 -3.11 -5.85
N ALA A 225 18.74 -2.78 -7.13
CA ALA A 225 17.83 -3.47 -8.05
C ALA A 225 18.46 -3.59 -9.44
N GLU A 226 18.18 -4.69 -10.12
CA GLU A 226 18.48 -4.93 -11.53
C GLU A 226 17.21 -4.66 -12.35
N ILE A 227 17.25 -3.72 -13.28
CA ILE A 227 16.08 -3.27 -14.05
C ILE A 227 16.29 -3.54 -15.54
N LYS A 228 15.27 -4.10 -16.20
CA LYS A 228 15.29 -4.39 -17.64
C LYS A 228 15.43 -3.12 -18.48
N LEU A 229 16.33 -3.19 -19.45
CA LEU A 229 16.52 -2.21 -20.51
C LEU A 229 15.88 -2.68 -21.82
N ILE A 230 15.52 -1.71 -22.66
CA ILE A 230 15.04 -1.91 -24.02
C ILE A 230 15.85 -1.06 -25.00
N PRO A 231 16.02 -1.51 -26.26
CA PRO A 231 16.52 -0.65 -27.32
C PRO A 231 15.52 0.48 -27.59
N ILE A 232 16.04 1.67 -27.85
CA ILE A 232 15.25 2.86 -28.20
C ILE A 232 15.88 3.58 -29.39
N LYS A 233 15.14 4.51 -30.00
CA LYS A 233 15.69 5.43 -31.00
C LYS A 233 15.81 6.85 -30.46
N GLU A 234 16.50 7.70 -31.19
CA GLU A 234 16.90 9.06 -30.81
C GLU A 234 15.69 10.00 -30.65
N TYR A 235 14.60 9.74 -31.39
CA TYR A 235 13.38 10.53 -31.38
C TYR A 235 12.14 9.70 -31.05
N MET A 236 11.16 10.37 -30.46
CA MET A 236 9.78 9.93 -30.34
C MET A 236 8.95 10.67 -31.39
N ARG A 237 8.41 9.96 -32.37
CA ARG A 237 7.39 10.48 -33.28
C ARG A 237 6.05 10.44 -32.55
N LEU A 238 5.58 11.62 -32.16
CA LEU A 238 4.37 11.79 -31.34
C LEU A 238 3.23 12.33 -32.20
N THR A 239 2.09 11.65 -32.15
CA THR A 239 0.84 12.06 -32.80
C THR A 239 -0.10 12.59 -31.73
N TYR A 240 -0.68 13.78 -31.94
CA TYR A 240 -1.69 14.38 -31.07
C TYR A 240 -3.04 14.33 -31.76
N THR A 241 -3.96 13.50 -31.28
CA THR A 241 -5.30 13.32 -31.83
C THR A 241 -6.33 14.00 -30.92
N PRO A 242 -6.94 15.12 -31.34
CA PRO A 242 -7.99 15.76 -30.55
C PRO A 242 -9.28 14.94 -30.62
N VAL A 243 -9.97 14.82 -29.50
CA VAL A 243 -11.24 14.11 -29.36
C VAL A 243 -12.28 15.07 -28.79
N ARG A 244 -13.44 15.15 -29.45
CA ARG A 244 -14.59 15.95 -29.04
C ARG A 244 -15.80 15.03 -28.96
N GLY A 245 -16.50 15.02 -27.84
CA GLY A 245 -17.62 14.12 -27.60
C GLY A 245 -17.97 14.01 -26.13
N THR A 246 -18.79 13.04 -25.77
CA THR A 246 -19.06 12.66 -24.38
C THR A 246 -17.83 12.05 -23.70
N LEU A 247 -17.79 12.01 -22.36
CA LEU A 247 -16.73 11.34 -21.61
C LEU A 247 -16.58 9.85 -21.99
N LYS A 248 -17.68 9.21 -22.37
CA LYS A 248 -17.68 7.84 -22.92
C LYS A 248 -16.94 7.76 -24.25
N GLU A 249 -17.24 8.65 -25.20
CA GLU A 249 -16.54 8.70 -26.49
C GLU A 249 -15.05 9.03 -26.31
N ILE A 250 -14.70 9.88 -25.34
CA ILE A 250 -13.31 10.17 -24.97
C ILE A 250 -12.62 8.93 -24.41
N ALA A 251 -13.27 8.18 -23.52
CA ALA A 251 -12.74 6.94 -22.96
C ALA A 251 -12.58 5.84 -24.04
N GLU A 252 -13.52 5.75 -24.98
CA GLU A 252 -13.45 4.83 -26.12
C GLU A 252 -12.30 5.18 -27.07
N ALA A 253 -12.15 6.46 -27.43
CA ALA A 253 -11.04 6.95 -28.24
C ALA A 253 -9.68 6.72 -27.57
N TYR A 254 -9.62 6.93 -26.24
CA TYR A 254 -8.45 6.58 -25.44
C TYR A 254 -8.12 5.10 -25.57
N ALA A 255 -9.08 4.19 -25.35
CA ALA A 255 -8.86 2.76 -25.49
C ALA A 255 -8.49 2.35 -26.94
N ASP A 256 -9.11 2.95 -27.96
CA ASP A 256 -8.79 2.71 -29.37
C ASP A 256 -7.36 3.14 -29.74
N SER A 257 -6.77 4.12 -29.06
CA SER A 257 -5.43 4.63 -29.37
C SER A 257 -4.30 3.61 -29.15
N PHE A 258 -4.57 2.53 -28.41
CA PHE A 258 -3.57 1.50 -28.10
C PHE A 258 -4.11 0.06 -28.07
N VAL A 259 -5.41 -0.13 -28.31
CA VAL A 259 -6.03 -1.43 -28.55
C VAL A 259 -6.64 -1.40 -29.95
N PRO A 260 -5.86 -1.70 -31.01
CA PRO A 260 -6.34 -1.70 -32.39
C PRO A 260 -7.57 -2.58 -32.55
N ARG A 261 -8.60 -2.07 -33.23
CA ARG A 261 -9.89 -2.77 -33.41
C ARG A 261 -9.77 -4.06 -34.24
N ASP A 262 -8.80 -4.10 -35.14
CA ASP A 262 -8.46 -5.28 -35.95
C ASP A 262 -7.46 -6.21 -35.25
N GLY A 263 -6.98 -5.85 -34.06
CA GLY A 263 -6.03 -6.64 -33.27
C GLY A 263 -4.60 -6.65 -33.81
N ASP A 264 -4.26 -5.81 -34.80
CA ASP A 264 -2.92 -5.78 -35.40
C ASP A 264 -1.87 -5.24 -34.40
N PRO A 265 -0.93 -6.09 -33.93
CA PRO A 265 0.09 -5.65 -32.98
C PRO A 265 1.02 -4.56 -33.53
N ALA A 266 1.18 -4.45 -34.86
CA ALA A 266 2.03 -3.43 -35.48
C ALA A 266 1.45 -2.02 -35.35
N LYS A 267 0.16 -1.89 -35.01
CA LYS A 267 -0.52 -0.61 -34.77
C LYS A 267 -0.48 -0.18 -33.31
N VAL A 268 0.01 -1.03 -32.41
CA VAL A 268 0.19 -0.68 -30.99
C VAL A 268 1.38 0.28 -30.88
N PRO A 269 1.19 1.50 -30.36
CA PRO A 269 2.28 2.47 -30.24
C PRO A 269 3.27 2.07 -29.14
N ASP A 270 4.49 2.60 -29.17
CA ASP A 270 5.47 2.41 -28.09
C ASP A 270 5.03 3.13 -26.80
N PHE A 271 4.33 4.27 -26.95
CA PHE A 271 3.85 5.11 -25.84
C PHE A 271 2.42 5.61 -26.05
N VAL A 272 1.69 5.74 -24.95
CA VAL A 272 0.31 6.24 -24.93
C VAL A 272 0.10 7.16 -23.74
N GLU A 273 -0.49 8.32 -23.98
CA GLU A 273 -1.01 9.21 -22.94
C GLU A 273 -2.33 9.83 -23.42
N GLY A 274 -3.28 10.01 -22.51
CA GLY A 274 -4.46 10.85 -22.75
C GLY A 274 -4.49 12.03 -21.78
N MET A 275 -4.95 13.18 -22.26
CA MET A 275 -5.24 14.33 -21.42
C MET A 275 -6.66 14.82 -21.70
N VAL A 276 -7.53 14.75 -20.70
CA VAL A 276 -8.91 15.24 -20.78
C VAL A 276 -8.97 16.65 -20.20
N TYR A 277 -9.44 17.63 -20.96
CA TYR A 277 -9.43 19.05 -20.58
C TYR A 277 -10.79 19.57 -20.14
N SER A 278 -11.87 18.92 -20.54
CA SER A 278 -13.23 19.24 -20.12
C SER A 278 -14.12 17.99 -20.19
N SER A 279 -15.40 18.13 -19.83
CA SER A 279 -16.37 17.05 -19.99
C SER A 279 -16.65 16.66 -21.44
N SER A 280 -16.10 17.41 -22.40
CA SER A 280 -16.31 17.15 -23.83
C SER A 280 -15.09 17.24 -24.73
N GLU A 281 -13.91 17.50 -24.17
CA GLU A 281 -12.67 17.67 -24.94
C GLU A 281 -11.51 16.91 -24.30
N GLY A 282 -10.77 16.15 -25.13
CA GLY A 282 -9.53 15.49 -24.74
C GLY A 282 -8.55 15.39 -25.89
N VAL A 283 -7.29 15.07 -25.58
CA VAL A 283 -6.23 14.84 -26.56
C VAL A 283 -5.56 13.51 -26.25
N MET A 284 -5.56 12.60 -27.22
CA MET A 284 -4.83 11.34 -27.16
C MET A 284 -3.48 11.52 -27.83
N MET A 285 -2.43 11.00 -27.19
CA MET A 285 -1.05 11.13 -27.63
C MET A 285 -0.44 9.76 -27.77
N THR A 286 -0.08 9.37 -28.99
CA THR A 286 0.57 8.09 -29.28
C THR A 286 1.97 8.31 -29.85
N GLY A 287 2.94 7.60 -29.28
CA GLY A 287 4.35 7.75 -29.59
C GLY A 287 4.93 6.48 -30.22
N VAL A 288 5.75 6.65 -31.26
CA VAL A 288 6.55 5.57 -31.85
C VAL A 288 8.00 6.02 -31.97
N TYR A 289 8.95 5.14 -31.67
CA TYR A 289 10.37 5.46 -31.82
C TYR A 289 10.76 5.69 -33.29
N ALA A 290 11.38 6.84 -33.54
CA ALA A 290 11.87 7.28 -34.83
C ALA A 290 13.38 7.55 -34.79
N SER A 291 14.04 7.23 -35.91
CA SER A 291 15.47 7.50 -36.09
C SER A 291 15.73 8.99 -36.28
N GLU A 292 16.98 9.42 -36.06
CA GLU A 292 17.40 10.78 -36.39
C GLU A 292 17.26 11.09 -37.89
N GLU A 293 17.53 10.13 -38.78
CA GLU A 293 17.36 10.28 -40.23
C GLU A 293 15.91 10.54 -40.59
N GLU A 294 14.97 9.80 -40.00
CA GLU A 294 13.53 10.00 -40.18
C GLU A 294 13.10 11.38 -39.68
N ALA A 295 13.49 11.75 -38.45
CA ALA A 295 13.11 13.02 -37.84
C ALA A 295 13.58 14.24 -38.65
N LYS A 296 14.73 14.13 -39.33
CA LYS A 296 15.33 15.20 -40.15
C LYS A 296 14.83 15.25 -41.60
N LYS A 297 13.96 14.33 -42.05
CA LYS A 297 13.38 14.38 -43.41
C LYS A 297 12.60 15.68 -43.63
N LYS A 298 12.70 16.23 -44.84
CA LYS A 298 11.98 17.46 -45.24
C LYS A 298 10.48 17.29 -45.01
N GLY A 299 9.86 18.24 -44.31
CA GLY A 299 8.44 18.22 -43.95
C GLY A 299 8.16 17.74 -42.52
N ASN A 300 9.09 17.00 -41.90
CA ASN A 300 8.97 16.60 -40.50
C ASN A 300 9.35 17.76 -39.57
N ARG A 301 8.61 17.89 -38.45
CA ARG A 301 8.82 18.95 -37.46
C ARG A 301 9.47 18.38 -36.21
N ILE A 302 10.69 18.84 -35.92
CA ILE A 302 11.36 18.53 -34.65
C ILE A 302 10.89 19.51 -33.57
N ASN A 303 10.32 18.99 -32.49
CA ASN A 303 9.95 19.77 -31.31
C ASN A 303 10.83 19.42 -30.11
N ARG A 304 11.83 20.28 -29.84
CA ARG A 304 12.62 20.19 -28.61
C ARG A 304 11.84 20.74 -27.40
N VAL A 305 10.99 19.94 -26.78
CA VAL A 305 10.17 20.35 -25.62
C VAL A 305 11.01 20.72 -24.40
N GLY A 306 12.28 20.30 -24.37
CA GLY A 306 13.26 20.60 -23.33
C GLY A 306 13.77 22.04 -23.30
N TRP A 307 13.31 22.96 -24.16
CA TRP A 307 13.67 24.39 -24.08
C TRP A 307 12.81 25.14 -23.05
N TRP A 308 13.44 25.88 -22.13
CA TRP A 308 12.76 26.42 -20.93
C TRP A 308 11.71 27.48 -21.23
N PHE A 309 11.82 28.19 -22.35
CA PHE A 309 10.85 29.21 -22.76
C PHE A 309 9.60 28.64 -23.44
N LYS A 310 9.60 27.35 -23.80
CA LYS A 310 8.45 26.73 -24.49
C LYS A 310 7.25 26.54 -23.55
N PRO A 311 6.03 26.48 -24.12
CA PRO A 311 4.85 26.12 -23.34
C PRO A 311 5.02 24.80 -22.61
N TRP A 312 4.41 24.71 -21.43
CA TRP A 312 4.33 23.46 -20.70
C TRP A 312 3.62 22.40 -21.54
N PHE A 313 4.08 21.15 -21.44
CA PHE A 313 3.70 20.11 -22.38
C PHE A 313 2.18 19.91 -22.46
N TYR A 314 1.48 19.86 -21.31
CA TYR A 314 0.02 19.71 -21.30
C TYR A 314 -0.71 20.88 -21.97
N GLN A 315 -0.23 22.13 -21.87
CA GLN A 315 -0.84 23.27 -22.57
C GLN A 315 -0.52 23.23 -24.07
N TYR A 316 0.65 22.72 -24.44
CA TYR A 316 1.03 22.54 -25.83
C TYR A 316 0.17 21.47 -26.51
N ALA A 317 -0.02 20.32 -25.84
CA ALA A 317 -0.88 19.24 -26.29
C ALA A 317 -2.33 19.71 -26.50
N GLU A 318 -2.86 20.54 -25.58
CA GLU A 318 -4.20 21.15 -25.68
C GLU A 318 -4.41 21.93 -26.99
N THR A 319 -3.33 22.45 -27.60
CA THR A 319 -3.45 23.18 -28.88
C THR A 319 -3.94 22.31 -30.04
N ALA A 320 -3.88 20.98 -29.93
CA ALA A 320 -4.48 20.04 -30.88
C ALA A 320 -6.00 20.26 -31.01
N LEU A 321 -6.69 20.63 -29.92
CA LEU A 321 -8.12 20.92 -29.94
C LEU A 321 -8.50 22.08 -30.88
N LYS A 322 -7.55 22.97 -31.18
CA LYS A 322 -7.71 24.10 -32.11
C LYS A 322 -7.10 23.84 -33.48
N LYS A 323 -5.97 23.11 -33.53
CA LYS A 323 -5.21 22.88 -34.77
C LYS A 323 -5.66 21.66 -35.56
N GLY A 324 -6.43 20.76 -34.96
CA GLY A 324 -6.64 19.42 -35.49
C GLY A 324 -5.49 18.48 -35.13
N GLU A 325 -5.53 17.28 -35.69
CA GLU A 325 -4.48 16.28 -35.51
C GLU A 325 -3.14 16.75 -36.11
N PHE A 326 -2.04 16.51 -35.40
CA PHE A 326 -0.70 16.77 -35.93
C PHE A 326 0.36 15.83 -35.36
N VAL A 327 1.48 15.73 -36.08
CA VAL A 327 2.63 14.88 -35.73
C VAL A 327 3.88 15.73 -35.56
N GLU A 328 4.73 15.37 -34.61
CA GLU A 328 6.06 15.96 -34.43
C GLU A 328 7.06 14.93 -33.89
N TYR A 329 8.34 15.30 -33.92
CA TYR A 329 9.45 14.47 -33.45
C TYR A 329 10.12 15.13 -32.25
N ILE A 330 10.08 14.47 -31.10
CA ILE A 330 10.65 14.98 -29.85
C ILE A 330 11.89 14.13 -29.52
N PRO A 331 13.05 14.70 -29.17
CA PRO A 331 14.17 13.89 -28.70
C PRO A 331 13.73 12.97 -27.55
N THR A 332 14.01 11.67 -27.63
CA THR A 332 13.38 10.65 -26.76
C THR A 332 13.54 10.96 -25.28
N ARG A 333 14.74 11.40 -24.86
CA ARG A 333 14.97 11.78 -23.46
C ARG A 333 14.14 13.03 -23.05
N GLU A 334 13.97 14.00 -23.95
CA GLU A 334 13.11 15.16 -23.66
C GLU A 334 11.64 14.74 -23.53
N TYR A 335 11.18 13.78 -24.33
CA TYR A 335 9.83 13.22 -24.23
C TYR A 335 9.60 12.51 -22.89
N TYR A 336 10.55 11.69 -22.42
CA TYR A 336 10.43 11.05 -21.10
C TYR A 336 10.26 12.03 -19.96
N HIS A 337 10.88 13.21 -20.04
CA HIS A 337 10.86 14.19 -18.94
C HIS A 337 9.98 15.41 -19.21
N ARG A 338 9.07 15.32 -20.18
CA ARG A 338 8.21 16.41 -20.66
C ARG A 338 7.37 17.08 -19.56
N HIS A 339 7.00 16.34 -18.52
CA HIS A 339 6.20 16.84 -17.39
C HIS A 339 7.04 17.42 -16.24
N THR A 340 8.38 17.29 -16.29
CA THR A 340 9.26 17.66 -15.16
C THR A 340 9.18 19.15 -14.82
N ARG A 341 9.31 20.04 -15.80
CA ARG A 341 9.39 21.49 -15.55
C ARG A 341 8.13 22.06 -14.94
N SER A 342 6.98 21.63 -15.43
CA SER A 342 5.68 22.12 -15.01
C SER A 342 5.09 21.30 -13.87
N LEU A 343 5.79 20.26 -13.40
CA LEU A 343 5.25 19.29 -12.46
C LEU A 343 3.88 18.78 -12.96
N TYR A 344 3.81 18.30 -14.21
CA TYR A 344 2.57 18.14 -14.98
C TYR A 344 1.84 19.48 -15.18
N TRP A 345 0.77 19.76 -14.44
CA TRP A 345 0.04 21.05 -14.46
C TRP A 345 0.14 21.82 -13.13
N GLU A 346 0.80 21.25 -12.12
CA GLU A 346 0.94 21.84 -10.79
C GLU A 346 1.72 23.16 -10.76
N GLY A 347 2.62 23.34 -11.74
CA GLY A 347 3.36 24.58 -11.92
C GLY A 347 2.45 25.80 -11.99
N LYS A 348 1.26 25.68 -12.61
CA LYS A 348 0.27 26.77 -12.69
C LYS A 348 -0.33 27.11 -11.33
N LEU A 349 -0.49 26.12 -10.47
CA LEU A 349 -1.08 26.29 -9.14
C LEU A 349 -0.07 26.89 -8.15
N ILE A 350 1.22 26.72 -8.41
CA ILE A 350 2.31 27.30 -7.60
C ILE A 350 2.67 28.70 -8.08
N ILE A 351 2.80 28.89 -9.39
CA ILE A 351 3.16 30.18 -10.03
C ILE A 351 2.11 30.44 -11.13
N PRO A 352 1.02 31.17 -10.82
CA PRO A 352 -0.11 31.34 -11.74
C PRO A 352 0.22 31.99 -13.08
N PHE A 353 1.26 32.83 -13.13
CA PHE A 353 1.77 33.47 -14.33
C PHE A 353 3.02 32.76 -14.89
N GLY A 354 3.37 31.58 -14.36
CA GLY A 354 4.54 30.82 -14.78
C GLY A 354 4.46 30.31 -16.22
N ASP A 355 3.26 30.27 -16.79
CA ASP A 355 3.01 29.91 -18.18
C ASP A 355 3.18 31.10 -19.16
N GLN A 356 3.34 32.33 -18.67
CA GLN A 356 3.51 33.51 -19.52
C GLN A 356 4.87 33.50 -20.21
N PHE A 357 4.93 33.94 -21.48
CA PHE A 357 6.15 33.90 -22.28
C PHE A 357 7.34 34.62 -21.60
N TRP A 358 7.12 35.82 -21.07
CA TRP A 358 8.17 36.60 -20.41
C TRP A 358 8.74 35.86 -19.18
N PHE A 359 7.90 35.18 -18.41
CA PHE A 359 8.34 34.40 -17.26
C PHE A 359 9.17 33.20 -17.72
N ARG A 360 8.63 32.41 -18.65
CA ARG A 360 9.32 31.22 -19.16
C ARG A 360 10.65 31.60 -19.80
N PHE A 361 10.72 32.72 -20.51
CA PHE A 361 11.95 33.19 -21.15
C PHE A 361 13.02 33.64 -20.15
N LEU A 362 12.65 34.49 -19.17
CA LEU A 362 13.60 35.07 -18.22
C LEU A 362 13.94 34.15 -17.03
N LEU A 363 12.95 33.42 -16.53
CA LEU A 363 13.02 32.67 -15.26
C LEU A 363 12.66 31.18 -15.41
N GLY A 364 12.17 30.74 -16.57
CA GLY A 364 11.78 29.34 -16.79
C GLY A 364 12.93 28.33 -16.66
N TRP A 365 14.19 28.77 -16.79
CA TRP A 365 15.38 27.93 -16.58
C TRP A 365 15.59 27.56 -15.10
N LEU A 366 14.98 28.28 -14.15
CA LEU A 366 14.98 27.95 -12.73
C LEU A 366 13.97 26.82 -12.40
N MET A 367 13.03 26.53 -13.29
CA MET A 367 12.01 25.50 -13.08
C MET A 367 12.59 24.08 -13.29
N PRO A 368 12.06 23.05 -12.60
CA PRO A 368 10.97 23.12 -11.62
C PRO A 368 11.46 23.52 -10.21
N PRO A 369 10.58 24.07 -9.36
CA PRO A 369 10.88 24.17 -7.94
C PRO A 369 11.01 22.76 -7.33
N LYS A 370 11.99 22.56 -6.46
CA LYS A 370 12.19 21.32 -5.71
C LYS A 370 10.98 21.11 -4.80
N ILE A 371 10.24 20.03 -5.03
CA ILE A 371 9.02 19.69 -4.28
C ILE A 371 9.25 19.72 -2.76
N SER A 372 10.43 19.31 -2.31
CA SER A 372 10.80 19.32 -0.90
C SER A 372 10.90 20.70 -0.28
N LEU A 373 11.35 21.71 -1.03
CA LEU A 373 11.39 23.10 -0.58
C LEU A 373 9.99 23.71 -0.56
N LEU A 374 9.18 23.39 -1.57
CA LEU A 374 7.77 23.79 -1.61
C LEU A 374 6.96 23.28 -0.42
N LYS A 375 7.36 22.17 0.19
CA LYS A 375 6.74 21.62 1.41
C LYS A 375 7.22 22.32 2.67
N ILE A 376 8.49 22.73 2.71
CA ILE A 376 9.04 23.47 3.86
C ILE A 376 8.36 24.83 4.01
N THR A 377 7.97 25.46 2.90
CA THR A 377 7.23 26.73 2.91
C THR A 377 5.74 26.58 3.26
N GLN A 378 5.24 25.37 3.52
CA GLN A 378 3.85 25.14 3.94
C GLN A 378 3.76 25.02 5.46
N GLY A 379 3.16 26.02 6.12
CA GLY A 379 2.67 25.87 7.49
C GLY A 379 1.54 24.83 7.60
N GLU A 380 1.18 24.42 8.82
CA GLU A 380 0.14 23.40 9.08
C GLU A 380 -1.20 23.80 8.41
N ASP A 381 -1.57 25.08 8.50
CA ASP A 381 -2.80 25.62 7.89
C ASP A 381 -2.80 25.57 6.34
N ILE A 382 -1.69 25.97 5.71
CA ILE A 382 -1.56 25.93 4.24
C ILE A 382 -1.60 24.47 3.79
N ARG A 383 -0.96 23.57 4.54
CA ARG A 383 -0.95 22.15 4.21
C ARG A 383 -2.34 21.52 4.29
N ASN A 384 -3.10 21.83 5.34
CA ASN A 384 -4.50 21.40 5.47
C ASN A 384 -5.36 22.00 4.36
N TYR A 385 -5.11 23.26 3.96
CA TYR A 385 -5.80 23.87 2.82
C TYR A 385 -5.58 23.11 1.52
N TYR A 386 -4.33 22.76 1.17
CA TYR A 386 -4.04 21.93 0.00
C TYR A 386 -4.69 20.55 0.13
N HIS A 387 -4.65 19.94 1.32
CA HIS A 387 -5.34 18.68 1.54
C HIS A 387 -6.83 18.74 1.20
N ASP A 388 -7.52 19.82 1.57
CA ASP A 388 -8.97 19.94 1.43
C ASP A 388 -9.41 20.46 0.04
N ASN A 389 -8.53 21.16 -0.68
CA ASN A 389 -8.90 21.93 -1.88
C ASN A 389 -8.11 21.60 -3.14
N HIS A 390 -7.17 20.66 -3.12
CA HIS A 390 -6.21 20.52 -4.21
C HIS A 390 -5.93 19.08 -4.58
N VAL A 391 -6.13 18.70 -5.83
CA VAL A 391 -6.57 17.35 -6.17
C VAL A 391 -5.30 16.67 -6.79
N ILE A 392 -4.57 15.81 -6.03
CA ILE A 392 -3.34 15.07 -6.47
C ILE A 392 -3.34 13.62 -5.93
N GLN A 393 -3.89 12.67 -6.69
CA GLN A 393 -3.93 11.25 -6.31
C GLN A 393 -4.27 10.35 -7.49
N ASP A 394 -3.30 9.57 -7.97
CA ASP A 394 -3.61 8.58 -9.00
C ASP A 394 -4.46 7.44 -8.39
N VAL A 395 -5.51 7.02 -9.10
CA VAL A 395 -6.28 5.81 -8.79
C VAL A 395 -6.34 4.91 -10.01
N LEU A 396 -6.04 3.63 -9.82
CA LEU A 396 -5.97 2.63 -10.87
C LEU A 396 -7.37 2.05 -11.06
N VAL A 397 -7.92 2.22 -12.26
CA VAL A 397 -9.22 1.68 -12.67
C VAL A 397 -9.06 0.75 -13.86
N GLN A 398 -9.91 -0.26 -13.98
CA GLN A 398 -9.88 -1.14 -15.15
C GLN A 398 -10.26 -0.33 -16.40
N LEU A 399 -9.65 -0.65 -17.54
CA LEU A 399 -9.84 0.11 -18.79
C LEU A 399 -11.32 0.29 -19.16
N HIS A 400 -12.11 -0.78 -19.06
CA HIS A 400 -13.54 -0.75 -19.38
C HIS A 400 -14.39 0.12 -18.44
N LYS A 401 -13.86 0.55 -17.29
CA LYS A 401 -14.52 1.47 -16.34
C LYS A 401 -13.96 2.89 -16.37
N VAL A 402 -13.05 3.19 -17.29
CA VAL A 402 -12.48 4.55 -17.42
C VAL A 402 -13.57 5.58 -17.71
N SER A 403 -14.58 5.23 -18.52
CA SER A 403 -15.76 6.10 -18.75
C SER A 403 -16.46 6.44 -17.44
N ASP A 404 -16.82 5.42 -16.66
CA ASP A 404 -17.52 5.60 -15.37
C ASP A 404 -16.69 6.42 -14.39
N ALA A 405 -15.36 6.22 -14.38
CA ALA A 405 -14.45 6.97 -13.53
C ALA A 405 -14.36 8.45 -13.95
N LEU A 406 -14.34 8.73 -15.26
CA LEU A 406 -14.37 10.10 -15.79
C LEU A 406 -15.72 10.78 -15.49
N GLU A 407 -16.84 10.08 -15.62
CA GLU A 407 -18.16 10.62 -15.27
C GLU A 407 -18.29 10.89 -13.77
N PHE A 408 -17.83 9.94 -12.94
CA PHE A 408 -17.78 10.13 -11.49
C PHE A 408 -16.96 11.38 -11.15
N ALA A 409 -15.78 11.50 -11.74
CA ALA A 409 -14.90 12.63 -11.55
C ALA A 409 -15.48 13.96 -11.97
N HIS A 410 -16.10 14.00 -13.14
CA HIS A 410 -16.78 15.19 -13.61
C HIS A 410 -17.89 15.57 -12.64
N ARG A 411 -18.73 14.63 -12.20
CA ARG A 411 -19.85 14.91 -11.30
C ARG A 411 -19.42 15.34 -9.89
N GLU A 412 -18.40 14.70 -9.33
CA GLU A 412 -18.05 14.85 -7.91
C GLU A 412 -16.92 15.87 -7.68
N LEU A 413 -16.06 16.08 -8.66
CA LEU A 413 -14.82 16.84 -8.50
C LEU A 413 -14.69 18.00 -9.49
N GLU A 414 -15.21 17.88 -10.71
CA GLU A 414 -15.11 18.89 -11.78
C GLU A 414 -13.67 19.40 -12.01
N VAL A 415 -12.67 18.54 -11.77
CA VAL A 415 -11.24 18.90 -11.91
C VAL A 415 -10.70 18.46 -13.26
N TYR A 416 -10.13 19.42 -13.96
CA TYR A 416 -9.39 19.23 -15.20
C TYR A 416 -8.03 19.95 -15.14
N PRO A 417 -7.01 19.47 -15.85
CA PRO A 417 -7.05 18.30 -16.73
C PRO A 417 -7.00 16.97 -15.97
N VAL A 418 -7.44 15.89 -16.62
CA VAL A 418 -7.31 14.49 -16.15
C VAL A 418 -6.31 13.76 -17.03
N TRP A 419 -5.28 13.19 -16.41
CA TRP A 419 -4.28 12.37 -17.08
C TRP A 419 -4.72 10.90 -17.14
N LEU A 420 -4.53 10.29 -18.30
CA LEU A 420 -4.79 8.88 -18.59
C LEU A 420 -3.51 8.24 -19.11
N CYS A 421 -3.13 7.08 -18.58
CA CYS A 421 -1.89 6.41 -18.94
C CYS A 421 -2.01 4.89 -18.79
N PRO A 422 -2.21 4.12 -19.88
CA PRO A 422 -2.64 2.75 -19.75
C PRO A 422 -1.50 1.87 -19.25
N HIS A 423 -1.83 0.89 -18.41
CA HIS A 423 -0.86 -0.08 -17.92
C HIS A 423 -1.46 -1.47 -17.77
N ARG A 424 -0.61 -2.48 -17.97
CA ARG A 424 -0.96 -3.87 -17.65
C ARG A 424 -0.86 -4.10 -16.14
N LEU A 425 -1.76 -4.91 -15.63
CA LEU A 425 -1.63 -5.59 -14.35
C LEU A 425 -1.55 -7.09 -14.63
N TYR A 426 -0.39 -7.70 -14.37
CA TYR A 426 -0.15 -9.10 -14.70
C TYR A 426 -0.80 -10.06 -13.72
N LYS A 427 -1.23 -11.22 -14.22
CA LYS A 427 -1.59 -12.38 -13.41
C LYS A 427 -0.31 -13.06 -12.94
N LEU A 428 0.09 -12.79 -11.70
CA LEU A 428 1.33 -13.31 -11.10
C LEU A 428 1.12 -14.71 -10.49
N PRO A 429 2.21 -15.49 -10.27
CA PRO A 429 2.13 -16.83 -9.65
C PRO A 429 1.60 -16.81 -8.21
N VAL A 430 1.73 -15.66 -7.54
CA VAL A 430 1.24 -15.41 -6.19
C VAL A 430 0.28 -14.22 -6.21
N LYS A 431 -0.70 -14.24 -5.31
CA LYS A 431 -1.68 -13.16 -5.18
C LYS A 431 -1.06 -12.01 -4.37
N THR A 432 -0.54 -11.01 -5.07
CA THR A 432 0.08 -9.80 -4.49
C THR A 432 -0.97 -8.77 -4.03
N MET A 433 -0.54 -7.70 -3.34
CA MET A 433 -1.43 -6.64 -2.83
C MET A 433 -2.35 -6.03 -3.90
N VAL A 434 -1.84 -5.89 -5.11
CA VAL A 434 -2.62 -5.56 -6.30
C VAL A 434 -2.63 -6.78 -7.22
N HIS A 435 -3.79 -7.10 -7.81
CA HIS A 435 -3.93 -8.24 -8.71
C HIS A 435 -5.11 -8.01 -9.67
N PRO A 436 -5.13 -8.65 -10.85
CA PRO A 436 -6.29 -8.61 -11.73
C PRO A 436 -7.57 -9.12 -11.06
N GLU A 437 -8.73 -8.71 -11.58
CA GLU A 437 -10.03 -9.24 -11.16
C GLU A 437 -10.06 -10.77 -11.37
N PRO A 438 -10.54 -11.57 -10.40
CA PRO A 438 -10.71 -13.00 -10.59
C PRO A 438 -11.57 -13.32 -11.83
N GLY A 439 -11.05 -14.16 -12.73
CA GLY A 439 -11.77 -14.57 -13.94
C GLY A 439 -11.78 -13.55 -15.08
N PHE A 440 -11.01 -12.45 -14.98
CA PHE A 440 -10.96 -11.41 -16.01
C PHE A 440 -10.67 -11.97 -17.42
N GLU A 441 -9.87 -13.04 -17.51
CA GLU A 441 -9.50 -13.73 -18.73
C GLU A 441 -10.71 -14.32 -19.49
N GLN A 442 -11.80 -14.64 -18.76
CA GLN A 442 -13.02 -15.20 -19.33
C GLN A 442 -13.91 -14.13 -19.95
N HIS A 443 -13.81 -12.90 -19.46
CA HIS A 443 -14.66 -11.79 -19.91
C HIS A 443 -14.25 -11.25 -21.28
N ARG A 444 -13.01 -11.52 -21.74
CA ARG A 444 -12.46 -11.08 -23.04
C ARG A 444 -12.70 -9.59 -23.33
N ARG A 445 -12.55 -8.76 -22.30
CA ARG A 445 -12.76 -7.31 -22.41
C ARG A 445 -11.66 -6.67 -23.25
N LYS A 446 -11.97 -5.53 -23.86
CA LYS A 446 -11.01 -4.77 -24.68
C LYS A 446 -9.75 -4.46 -23.89
N GLY A 447 -8.60 -4.82 -24.44
CA GLY A 447 -7.27 -4.63 -23.83
C GLY A 447 -6.83 -5.73 -22.87
N ASP A 448 -7.75 -6.56 -22.36
CA ASP A 448 -7.41 -7.71 -21.53
C ASP A 448 -6.77 -8.82 -22.38
N THR A 449 -5.81 -9.52 -21.79
CA THR A 449 -5.14 -10.68 -22.39
C THR A 449 -5.33 -11.90 -21.49
N SER A 450 -4.85 -13.08 -21.91
CA SER A 450 -4.88 -14.26 -21.04
C SER A 450 -4.00 -14.16 -19.78
N TYR A 451 -3.06 -13.21 -19.76
CA TYR A 451 -2.03 -13.09 -18.71
C TYR A 451 -2.00 -11.72 -18.02
N ALA A 452 -2.77 -10.74 -18.49
CA ALA A 452 -2.81 -9.41 -17.90
C ALA A 452 -4.14 -8.68 -18.17
N GLN A 453 -4.63 -7.98 -17.16
CA GLN A 453 -5.77 -7.08 -17.25
C GLN A 453 -5.30 -5.66 -17.51
N MET A 454 -6.03 -4.90 -18.32
CA MET A 454 -5.68 -3.51 -18.62
C MET A 454 -6.29 -2.53 -17.62
N PHE A 455 -5.46 -1.63 -17.11
CA PHE A 455 -5.82 -0.57 -16.18
C PHE A 455 -5.36 0.79 -16.71
N SER A 456 -5.91 1.86 -16.14
CA SER A 456 -5.45 3.22 -16.34
C SER A 456 -5.51 3.95 -14.99
N PRO A 457 -4.55 4.81 -14.66
CA PRO A 457 -4.83 5.85 -13.68
C PRO A 457 -5.95 6.72 -14.26
N THR A 458 -6.87 7.11 -13.40
CA THR A 458 -7.85 8.16 -13.69
C THR A 458 -7.91 9.06 -12.48
N LEU A 459 -7.87 10.37 -12.70
CA LEU A 459 -8.02 11.43 -11.70
C LEU A 459 -6.92 11.59 -10.69
N ALA A 460 -6.89 12.80 -10.13
CA ALA A 460 -5.94 13.24 -9.13
C ALA A 460 -6.73 14.02 -8.07
N SER A 461 -7.12 13.44 -6.90
CA SER A 461 -7.78 14.09 -5.72
C SER A 461 -7.11 13.85 -4.37
N THR A 462 -6.71 14.89 -3.60
CA THR A 462 -6.11 14.70 -2.26
C THR A 462 -7.10 14.32 -1.17
N THR A 463 -8.36 14.71 -1.32
CA THR A 463 -9.47 14.15 -0.56
C THR A 463 -10.24 13.33 -1.57
N LEU A 464 -9.87 12.05 -1.72
CA LEU A 464 -10.83 11.09 -2.26
C LEU A 464 -11.99 11.15 -1.25
N PRO A 465 -13.17 11.67 -1.62
CA PRO A 465 -14.28 11.62 -0.70
C PRO A 465 -14.45 10.16 -0.26
N PRO A 466 -14.94 9.86 0.95
CA PRO A 466 -15.30 8.50 1.32
C PRO A 466 -16.08 7.76 0.21
N LEU A 467 -16.85 8.51 -0.59
CA LEU A 467 -17.52 8.07 -1.81
C LEU A 467 -16.59 7.49 -2.89
N LEU A 468 -15.44 8.11 -3.19
CA LEU A 468 -14.50 7.62 -4.21
C LEU A 468 -13.72 6.40 -3.71
N TYR A 469 -13.29 6.39 -2.46
CA TYR A 469 -12.71 5.17 -1.86
C TYR A 469 -13.70 4.01 -1.89
N GLY A 470 -14.95 4.26 -1.50
CA GLY A 470 -16.02 3.27 -1.57
C GLY A 470 -16.35 2.86 -3.01
N TRP A 471 -16.23 3.76 -3.99
CA TRP A 471 -16.39 3.45 -5.41
C TRP A 471 -15.26 2.54 -5.91
N LEU A 472 -13.99 2.84 -5.57
CA LEU A 472 -12.84 2.02 -5.94
C LEU A 472 -12.94 0.60 -5.37
N ILE A 473 -13.24 0.47 -4.07
CA ILE A 473 -13.39 -0.84 -3.42
C ILE A 473 -14.50 -1.66 -4.10
N ARG A 474 -15.66 -1.05 -4.38
CA ARG A 474 -16.77 -1.72 -5.08
C ARG A 474 -16.44 -2.09 -6.53
N ASN A 475 -15.51 -1.38 -7.14
CA ASN A 475 -15.12 -1.57 -8.54
C ASN A 475 -13.77 -2.28 -8.71
N HIS A 476 -13.19 -2.85 -7.64
CA HIS A 476 -11.87 -3.49 -7.65
C HIS A 476 -10.73 -2.57 -8.14
N GLY A 477 -10.87 -1.26 -7.96
CA GLY A 477 -9.84 -0.27 -8.25
C GLY A 477 -8.88 -0.07 -7.07
N TYR A 478 -7.71 0.51 -7.34
CA TYR A 478 -6.66 0.71 -6.33
C TYR A 478 -6.27 2.17 -6.17
N GLN A 479 -5.97 2.58 -4.94
CA GLN A 479 -5.29 3.84 -4.68
C GLN A 479 -3.78 3.69 -4.95
N ALA A 480 -3.16 4.57 -5.73
CA ALA A 480 -1.70 4.53 -5.87
C ALA A 480 -1.03 4.85 -4.52
N GLN A 481 -0.19 3.93 -4.04
CA GLN A 481 0.28 4.02 -2.67
C GLN A 481 1.28 5.14 -2.41
N TYR A 482 1.83 5.87 -3.40
CA TYR A 482 2.73 7.02 -3.15
C TYR A 482 2.05 8.17 -2.37
N ALA A 483 0.72 8.20 -2.37
CA ALA A 483 -0.09 9.22 -1.73
C ALA A 483 -0.47 8.88 -0.28
N VAL A 484 -1.24 9.77 0.36
CA VAL A 484 -1.74 9.58 1.73
C VAL A 484 -3.01 8.75 1.67
N SER A 485 -3.10 7.73 2.52
CA SER A 485 -4.35 6.98 2.69
C SER A 485 -5.13 7.53 3.87
N GLU A 486 -6.40 7.85 3.62
CA GLU A 486 -7.39 8.17 4.67
C GLU A 486 -8.25 6.95 5.03
N LEU A 487 -7.98 5.78 4.41
CA LEU A 487 -8.70 4.55 4.67
C LEU A 487 -8.47 4.06 6.10
N SER A 488 -9.55 3.54 6.70
CA SER A 488 -9.43 2.66 7.85
C SER A 488 -8.55 1.46 7.50
N GLU A 489 -7.92 0.82 8.48
CA GLU A 489 -7.11 -0.37 8.20
C GLU A 489 -7.94 -1.48 7.54
N LYS A 490 -9.19 -1.65 7.99
CA LYS A 490 -10.15 -2.59 7.40
C LYS A 490 -10.37 -2.29 5.91
N ASP A 491 -10.65 -1.04 5.55
CA ASP A 491 -10.93 -0.68 4.16
C ASP A 491 -9.68 -0.67 3.28
N PHE A 492 -8.51 -0.37 3.85
CA PHE A 492 -7.23 -0.52 3.17
C PHE A 492 -7.01 -1.98 2.75
N TRP A 493 -7.22 -2.93 3.66
CA TRP A 493 -7.10 -4.36 3.34
C TRP A 493 -8.30 -4.96 2.61
N ARG A 494 -9.39 -4.21 2.41
CA ARG A 494 -10.43 -4.54 1.43
C ARG A 494 -10.04 -4.12 0.02
N MET A 495 -9.26 -3.04 -0.11
CA MET A 495 -8.72 -2.56 -1.39
C MET A 495 -7.50 -3.38 -1.81
N PHE A 496 -6.57 -3.66 -0.90
CA PHE A 496 -5.35 -4.41 -1.17
C PHE A 496 -5.39 -5.80 -0.52
N ASP A 497 -4.88 -6.83 -1.20
CA ASP A 497 -4.80 -8.18 -0.62
C ASP A 497 -3.61 -8.29 0.37
N PRO A 498 -3.85 -8.55 1.68
CA PRO A 498 -2.77 -8.63 2.67
C PRO A 498 -2.01 -9.95 2.65
N SER A 499 -2.52 -11.00 2.00
CA SER A 499 -2.15 -12.39 2.30
C SER A 499 -0.67 -12.67 2.05
N HIS A 500 -0.18 -12.36 0.85
CA HIS A 500 1.22 -12.57 0.47
C HIS A 500 2.16 -11.59 1.19
N TYR A 501 1.72 -10.34 1.35
CA TYR A 501 2.47 -9.31 2.04
C TYR A 501 2.71 -9.68 3.52
N GLU A 502 1.68 -10.11 4.24
CA GLU A 502 1.77 -10.55 5.63
C GLU A 502 2.53 -11.88 5.78
N HIS A 503 2.44 -12.78 4.79
CA HIS A 503 3.29 -13.96 4.74
C HIS A 503 4.77 -13.57 4.71
N CYS A 504 5.17 -12.70 3.78
CA CYS A 504 6.55 -12.21 3.69
C CYS A 504 6.99 -11.52 4.98
N ARG A 505 6.14 -10.69 5.58
CA ARG A 505 6.47 -10.01 6.84
C ARG A 505 6.77 -10.97 7.98
N ARG A 506 6.01 -12.06 8.10
CA ARG A 506 6.26 -13.10 9.11
C ARG A 506 7.54 -13.87 8.80
N LYS A 507 7.69 -14.37 7.57
CA LYS A 507 8.86 -15.16 7.13
C LYS A 507 10.18 -14.42 7.35
N TYR A 508 10.21 -13.13 7.01
CA TYR A 508 11.44 -12.31 7.05
C TYR A 508 11.61 -11.46 8.32
N GLY A 509 10.86 -11.77 9.39
CA GLY A 509 11.00 -11.10 10.70
C GLY A 509 10.63 -9.61 10.71
N ALA A 510 9.86 -9.15 9.72
CA ALA A 510 9.49 -7.75 9.59
C ALA A 510 8.44 -7.31 10.61
N VAL A 511 7.60 -8.24 11.08
CA VAL A 511 6.63 -7.99 12.17
C VAL A 511 7.37 -7.58 13.44
N GLY A 512 7.01 -6.43 14.03
CA GLY A 512 7.70 -5.87 15.21
C GLY A 512 9.04 -5.19 14.93
N THR A 513 9.59 -5.33 13.72
CA THR A 513 10.80 -4.62 13.28
C THR A 513 10.46 -3.42 12.42
N PHE A 514 9.66 -3.61 11.37
CA PHE A 514 9.21 -2.56 10.46
C PHE A 514 7.72 -2.26 10.67
N MET A 515 7.31 -1.02 10.42
CA MET A 515 5.89 -0.64 10.37
C MET A 515 5.10 -1.37 9.28
N SER A 516 3.77 -1.47 9.37
CA SER A 516 2.95 -1.98 8.26
C SER A 516 2.81 -0.95 7.13
N ALA A 517 2.43 -1.41 5.94
CA ALA A 517 2.17 -0.56 4.77
C ALA A 517 1.05 0.45 5.06
N HIS A 518 -0.09 -0.02 5.61
CA HIS A 518 -1.18 0.85 6.05
C HIS A 518 -0.71 1.90 7.06
N TYR A 519 0.03 1.47 8.09
CA TYR A 519 0.59 2.40 9.06
C TYR A 519 1.46 3.44 8.37
N LYS A 520 2.32 3.05 7.43
CA LYS A 520 3.20 3.97 6.70
C LYS A 520 2.46 4.94 5.77
N SER A 521 1.25 4.60 5.31
CA SER A 521 0.44 5.42 4.40
C SER A 521 -0.63 6.27 5.11
N LYS A 522 -1.04 5.95 6.34
CA LYS A 522 -2.12 6.64 7.08
C LYS A 522 -1.85 8.14 7.32
N LYS A 523 -2.91 8.97 7.21
CA LYS A 523 -2.93 10.41 7.55
C LYS A 523 -2.93 10.66 9.08
N GLY A 524 -2.28 11.75 9.53
CA GLY A 524 -2.43 12.33 10.87
C GLY A 524 -1.20 12.24 11.80
N LYS A 525 -1.23 13.04 12.88
CA LYS A 525 -0.29 12.93 14.02
C LYS A 525 -0.55 11.60 14.70
N LYS A 526 0.50 10.79 14.84
CA LYS A 526 0.39 9.50 15.54
C LYS A 526 0.66 9.74 17.01
N SER A 527 -0.28 9.36 17.88
CA SER A 527 -0.11 9.50 19.32
C SER A 527 0.93 8.49 19.84
N GLU A 528 1.59 8.79 20.96
CA GLU A 528 2.43 7.79 21.66
C GLU A 528 1.63 6.53 22.04
N GLU A 529 0.30 6.62 22.14
CA GLU A 529 -0.59 5.49 22.40
C GLU A 529 -0.77 4.60 21.16
N GLU A 530 -0.95 5.17 19.95
CA GLU A 530 -0.90 4.38 18.70
C GLU A 530 0.48 3.71 18.50
N MET A 531 1.55 4.28 19.07
CA MET A 531 2.91 3.73 19.03
C MET A 531 3.16 2.60 20.03
N ARG A 532 2.53 2.64 21.21
CA ARG A 532 2.52 1.51 22.17
C ARG A 532 1.51 0.43 21.75
N GLY A 533 0.55 0.79 20.91
CA GLY A 533 -0.46 -0.08 20.30
C GLY A 533 0.06 -1.07 19.25
N ALA A 534 1.27 -0.87 18.71
CA ALA A 534 1.92 -1.82 17.80
C ALA A 534 2.56 -3.04 18.52
N SER A 535 2.08 -3.34 19.73
CA SER A 535 2.19 -4.67 20.35
C SER A 535 0.93 -5.44 19.97
N SER A 536 1.08 -6.64 19.39
CA SER A 536 -0.01 -7.50 18.90
C SER A 536 -1.27 -7.41 19.77
N THR A 537 -2.35 -6.88 19.22
CA THR A 537 -3.66 -6.94 19.87
C THR A 537 -4.17 -8.37 19.79
N MET A 538 -4.41 -9.02 20.93
CA MET A 538 -4.92 -10.39 20.94
C MET A 538 -6.44 -10.43 21.12
N PRO A 539 -7.19 -11.16 20.27
CA PRO A 539 -8.60 -11.42 20.51
C PRO A 539 -8.74 -12.41 21.67
N LEU A 540 -9.47 -12.01 22.71
CA LEU A 540 -9.74 -12.84 23.88
C LEU A 540 -11.22 -12.80 24.24
N THR A 541 -11.67 -13.78 25.01
CA THR A 541 -12.92 -13.73 25.76
C THR A 541 -12.68 -13.14 27.15
N VAL A 542 -13.73 -12.62 27.79
CA VAL A 542 -13.65 -12.11 29.17
C VAL A 542 -13.19 -13.22 30.11
N LYS A 543 -13.65 -14.45 29.93
CA LYS A 543 -13.21 -15.60 30.73
C LYS A 543 -11.69 -15.84 30.62
N GLN A 544 -11.13 -15.79 29.41
CA GLN A 544 -9.68 -15.95 29.22
C GLN A 544 -8.88 -14.86 29.95
N VAL A 545 -9.41 -13.64 30.00
CA VAL A 545 -8.83 -12.54 30.79
C VAL A 545 -8.95 -12.84 32.29
N VAL A 546 -10.13 -13.19 32.78
CA VAL A 546 -10.34 -13.45 34.22
C VAL A 546 -9.49 -14.61 34.73
N ASP A 547 -9.43 -15.73 33.98
CA ASP A 547 -8.66 -16.91 34.36
C ASP A 547 -7.14 -16.57 34.41
N ALA A 548 -6.65 -15.77 33.46
CA ALA A 548 -5.27 -15.28 33.46
C ALA A 548 -4.94 -14.37 34.65
N GLN A 549 -5.89 -13.52 35.07
CA GLN A 549 -5.71 -12.67 36.25
C GLN A 549 -5.51 -13.49 37.53
N GLN A 550 -6.20 -14.63 37.67
CA GLN A 550 -6.10 -15.51 38.84
C GLN A 550 -4.78 -16.30 38.89
N SER A 551 -4.14 -16.50 37.74
CA SER A 551 -2.90 -17.28 37.61
C SER A 551 -1.59 -16.49 37.85
N GLY A 552 -1.65 -15.16 38.04
CA GLY A 552 -0.47 -14.30 38.22
C GLY A 552 0.10 -14.29 39.65
N THR A 553 1.41 -14.08 39.78
CA THR A 553 2.19 -14.15 41.05
C THR A 553 1.95 -13.01 42.04
N GLY A 554 0.99 -12.09 41.80
CA GLY A 554 0.67 -10.99 42.70
C GLY A 554 1.76 -9.89 42.82
N GLU A 555 2.84 -9.97 42.05
CA GLU A 555 3.88 -8.94 42.02
C GLU A 555 3.40 -7.69 41.27
N LYS A 556 3.59 -6.52 41.88
CA LYS A 556 3.21 -5.23 41.29
C LYS A 556 3.93 -5.00 39.96
N GLY A 557 3.16 -4.87 38.88
CA GLY A 557 3.66 -4.54 37.55
C GLY A 557 4.05 -5.73 36.67
N ALA A 558 3.77 -6.97 37.09
CA ALA A 558 3.97 -8.15 36.26
C ALA A 558 3.16 -8.07 34.94
N PRO A 559 3.72 -8.54 33.80
CA PRO A 559 3.01 -8.55 32.53
C PRO A 559 1.82 -9.51 32.60
N PHE A 560 0.74 -9.17 31.89
CA PHE A 560 -0.44 -10.03 31.80
C PHE A 560 -0.14 -11.17 30.83
N VAL A 561 -0.30 -12.42 31.27
CA VAL A 561 0.05 -13.60 30.48
C VAL A 561 -1.19 -14.44 30.23
N VAL A 562 -1.54 -14.66 28.97
CA VAL A 562 -2.62 -15.58 28.56
C VAL A 562 -2.00 -16.66 27.67
N ASP A 563 -2.31 -17.92 27.96
CA ASP A 563 -1.74 -19.09 27.27
C ASP A 563 -0.20 -19.18 27.25
N GLY A 564 0.49 -18.41 28.09
CA GLY A 564 1.96 -18.33 28.14
C GLY A 564 2.57 -17.21 27.29
N VAL A 565 1.75 -16.33 26.73
CA VAL A 565 2.17 -15.17 25.94
C VAL A 565 1.94 -13.89 26.75
N GLU A 566 2.99 -13.08 26.92
CA GLU A 566 2.88 -11.75 27.54
C GLU A 566 2.12 -10.77 26.63
N MET A 567 1.18 -10.02 27.19
CA MET A 567 0.30 -9.13 26.42
C MET A 567 0.16 -7.76 27.05
N ALA A 568 0.15 -6.74 26.19
CA ALA A 568 -0.11 -5.36 26.56
C ALA A 568 -1.53 -4.89 26.18
N ASN A 569 -2.06 -5.39 25.05
CA ASN A 569 -3.30 -4.92 24.44
C ASN A 569 -4.19 -6.10 24.03
N ILE A 570 -5.50 -5.96 24.24
CA ILE A 570 -6.50 -6.97 23.96
C ILE A 570 -7.63 -6.42 23.10
N ARG A 571 -8.31 -7.32 22.39
CA ARG A 571 -9.57 -7.08 21.72
C ARG A 571 -10.66 -7.94 22.35
N LEU A 572 -11.78 -7.31 22.70
CA LEU A 572 -13.00 -7.98 23.18
C LEU A 572 -14.20 -7.52 22.34
N VAL A 573 -15.19 -8.39 22.20
CA VAL A 573 -16.50 -8.07 21.64
C VAL A 573 -17.55 -8.53 22.62
N GLY A 574 -18.45 -7.63 23.02
CA GLY A 574 -19.50 -7.94 23.98
C GLY A 574 -20.53 -6.83 24.08
N MET A 575 -21.57 -7.09 24.86
CA MET A 575 -22.66 -6.16 25.12
C MET A 575 -22.27 -5.17 26.21
N VAL A 576 -22.55 -3.89 25.97
CA VAL A 576 -22.32 -2.81 26.94
C VAL A 576 -23.43 -2.81 27.98
N ASN A 577 -23.05 -2.79 29.25
CA ASN A 577 -23.93 -2.63 30.40
C ASN A 577 -23.37 -1.58 31.36
N GLY A 578 -24.23 -0.97 32.17
CA GLY A 578 -23.80 -0.08 33.25
C GLY A 578 -22.97 1.13 32.80
N LYS A 579 -23.20 1.66 31.59
CA LYS A 579 -22.52 2.85 31.07
C LYS A 579 -22.77 4.06 31.98
N VAL A 580 -21.71 4.69 32.46
CA VAL A 580 -21.72 5.93 33.25
C VAL A 580 -20.77 6.93 32.60
N GLU A 581 -21.30 8.05 32.13
CA GLU A 581 -20.52 9.14 31.54
C GLU A 581 -20.18 10.21 32.58
N ARG A 582 -18.94 10.69 32.52
CA ARG A 582 -18.40 11.81 33.31
C ARG A 582 -17.65 12.75 32.38
N THR A 583 -17.31 13.93 32.87
CA THR A 583 -16.62 14.96 32.07
C THR A 583 -15.27 14.49 31.50
N THR A 584 -14.56 13.64 32.23
CA THR A 584 -13.19 13.20 31.91
C THR A 584 -13.11 11.77 31.40
N ASP A 585 -14.17 10.98 31.58
CA ASP A 585 -14.15 9.54 31.33
C ASP A 585 -15.55 8.95 31.18
N VAL A 586 -15.62 7.83 30.47
CA VAL A 586 -16.79 6.97 30.38
C VAL A 586 -16.42 5.59 30.92
N THR A 587 -17.21 5.11 31.86
CA THR A 587 -17.07 3.75 32.42
C THR A 587 -18.22 2.89 31.97
N PHE A 588 -17.95 1.60 31.75
CA PHE A 588 -18.97 0.63 31.36
C PHE A 588 -18.48 -0.79 31.62
N THR A 589 -19.41 -1.73 31.74
CA THR A 589 -19.13 -3.17 31.83
C THR A 589 -19.37 -3.80 30.47
N LEU A 590 -18.43 -4.63 30.01
CA LEU A 590 -18.57 -5.43 28.80
C LEU A 590 -18.91 -6.87 29.18
N ASP A 591 -20.01 -7.40 28.63
CA ASP A 591 -20.46 -8.78 28.82
C ASP A 591 -20.42 -9.53 27.49
N ASP A 592 -19.53 -10.52 27.35
CA ASP A 592 -19.42 -11.34 26.14
C ASP A 592 -20.11 -12.71 26.28
N GLY A 593 -20.88 -12.94 27.35
CA GLY A 593 -21.49 -14.23 27.65
C GLY A 593 -20.53 -15.26 28.28
N THR A 594 -19.23 -14.99 28.31
CA THR A 594 -18.24 -15.80 29.06
C THR A 594 -17.87 -15.19 30.40
N GLY A 595 -18.14 -13.90 30.58
CA GLY A 595 -17.96 -13.17 31.83
C GLY A 595 -18.20 -11.68 31.65
N ARG A 596 -17.92 -10.91 32.72
CA ARG A 596 -18.06 -9.45 32.73
C ARG A 596 -16.75 -8.77 33.08
N LEU A 597 -16.40 -7.72 32.35
CA LEU A 597 -15.20 -6.93 32.60
C LEU A 597 -15.50 -5.43 32.55
N ASP A 598 -15.07 -4.72 33.58
CA ASP A 598 -15.25 -3.28 33.68
C ASP A 598 -14.15 -2.53 32.92
N PHE A 599 -14.58 -1.53 32.16
CA PHE A 599 -13.73 -0.64 31.38
C PHE A 599 -13.84 0.81 31.84
N ILE A 600 -12.73 1.53 31.72
CA ILE A 600 -12.67 2.99 31.74
C ILE A 600 -12.10 3.49 30.40
N ARG A 601 -12.77 4.46 29.80
CA ARG A 601 -12.35 5.20 28.60
C ARG A 601 -12.19 6.66 28.96
N TRP A 602 -10.97 7.17 28.97
CA TRP A 602 -10.70 8.60 29.17
C TRP A 602 -11.18 9.41 27.97
N VAL A 603 -11.69 10.62 28.18
CA VAL A 603 -12.16 11.52 27.11
C VAL A 603 -11.26 12.75 27.11
N ASN A 604 -10.41 12.88 26.09
CA ASN A 604 -9.43 13.96 26.01
C ASN A 604 -9.80 15.02 24.96
N ASP A 605 -10.55 14.65 23.92
CA ASP A 605 -10.94 15.55 22.84
C ASP A 605 -12.36 15.30 22.31
N ALA A 606 -12.73 16.05 21.26
CA ALA A 606 -14.05 15.94 20.63
C ALA A 606 -14.26 14.61 19.89
N SER A 607 -13.20 13.97 19.40
CA SER A 607 -13.27 12.66 18.76
C SER A 607 -13.59 11.57 19.78
N ASP A 608 -12.93 11.61 20.95
CA ASP A 608 -13.21 10.70 22.07
C ASP A 608 -14.66 10.83 22.54
N SER A 609 -15.13 12.07 22.67
CA SER A 609 -16.52 12.38 23.04
C SER A 609 -17.52 11.78 22.04
N SER A 610 -17.23 11.90 20.74
CA SER A 610 -18.09 11.34 19.69
C SER A 610 -18.07 9.82 19.67
N GLU A 611 -16.93 9.18 19.93
CA GLU A 611 -16.78 7.72 20.01
C GLU A 611 -17.60 7.15 21.18
N THR A 612 -17.48 7.76 22.37
CA THR A 612 -18.21 7.31 23.56
C THR A 612 -19.70 7.64 23.52
N ALA A 613 -20.09 8.74 22.86
CA ALA A 613 -21.51 9.06 22.64
C ALA A 613 -22.22 8.04 21.73
N ALA A 614 -21.47 7.40 20.82
CA ALA A 614 -22.00 6.42 19.88
C ALA A 614 -22.33 5.05 20.51
N ILE A 615 -22.02 4.82 21.79
CA ILE A 615 -22.32 3.56 22.50
C ILE A 615 -23.42 3.73 23.54
N GLN A 616 -24.24 2.71 23.77
CA GLN A 616 -25.37 2.72 24.73
C GLN A 616 -25.50 1.33 25.36
N ASN A 617 -26.15 1.27 26.52
CA ASN A 617 -26.45 -0.01 27.17
C ASN A 617 -27.29 -0.91 26.25
N GLY A 618 -26.98 -2.21 26.23
CA GLY A 618 -27.62 -3.19 25.36
C GLY A 618 -27.01 -3.30 23.96
N MET A 619 -26.05 -2.45 23.59
CA MET A 619 -25.39 -2.55 22.28
C MET A 619 -24.16 -3.45 22.32
N TYR A 620 -23.97 -4.24 21.27
CA TYR A 620 -22.69 -4.93 21.05
C TYR A 620 -21.64 -3.93 20.59
N VAL A 621 -20.48 -3.99 21.22
CA VAL A 621 -19.33 -3.16 20.87
C VAL A 621 -18.07 -4.01 20.78
N ALA A 622 -17.18 -3.53 19.94
CA ALA A 622 -15.80 -3.95 19.81
C ALA A 622 -14.93 -3.03 20.66
N VAL A 623 -14.28 -3.56 21.70
CA VAL A 623 -13.36 -2.82 22.56
C VAL A 623 -11.93 -3.23 22.25
N ILE A 624 -11.05 -2.23 22.09
CA ILE A 624 -9.61 -2.44 22.15
C ILE A 624 -9.09 -1.71 23.39
N GLY A 625 -8.38 -2.45 24.25
CA GLY A 625 -7.98 -1.96 25.56
C GLY A 625 -6.69 -2.57 26.07
N SER A 626 -6.14 -1.97 27.13
CA SER A 626 -4.98 -2.48 27.84
C SER A 626 -5.39 -3.05 29.20
N LEU A 627 -4.81 -4.21 29.51
CA LEU A 627 -4.95 -4.88 30.80
C LEU A 627 -3.91 -4.41 31.84
N LYS A 628 -3.06 -3.44 31.48
CA LYS A 628 -2.02 -2.94 32.37
C LYS A 628 -2.64 -2.28 33.61
N GLY A 629 -2.30 -2.80 34.79
CA GLY A 629 -2.85 -2.33 36.06
C GLY A 629 -4.24 -2.87 36.40
N LEU A 630 -4.79 -3.83 35.63
CA LEU A 630 -6.09 -4.45 35.91
C LEU A 630 -6.13 -5.09 37.31
N GLN A 631 -5.05 -5.77 37.73
CA GLN A 631 -4.94 -6.36 39.07
C GLN A 631 -5.03 -5.32 40.20
N GLU A 632 -4.57 -4.08 39.98
CA GLU A 632 -4.61 -3.00 40.97
C GLU A 632 -5.95 -2.26 40.97
N ARG A 633 -6.51 -1.97 39.78
CA ARG A 633 -7.65 -1.06 39.61
C ARG A 633 -8.99 -1.77 39.43
N LYS A 634 -9.00 -3.11 39.34
CA LYS A 634 -10.17 -3.95 39.00
C LYS A 634 -10.91 -3.52 37.71
N ARG A 635 -10.29 -2.69 36.87
CA ARG A 635 -10.84 -2.17 35.61
C ARG A 635 -9.75 -2.11 34.54
N ALA A 636 -10.12 -2.45 33.31
CA ALA A 636 -9.27 -2.33 32.14
C ALA A 636 -9.41 -0.94 31.51
N THR A 637 -8.38 -0.48 30.78
CA THR A 637 -8.44 0.81 30.08
C THR A 637 -8.80 0.58 28.63
N ALA A 638 -9.89 1.14 28.14
CA ALA A 638 -10.24 1.15 26.73
C ALA A 638 -9.59 2.35 26.04
N PHE A 639 -9.00 2.13 24.86
CA PHE A 639 -8.46 3.20 24.02
C PHE A 639 -9.19 3.33 22.68
N SER A 640 -10.00 2.34 22.31
CA SER A 640 -10.96 2.46 21.20
C SER A 640 -12.19 1.60 21.45
N ILE A 641 -13.36 2.13 21.10
CA ILE A 641 -14.65 1.45 21.24
C ILE A 641 -15.46 1.71 19.98
N ARG A 642 -15.97 0.65 19.36
CA ARG A 642 -16.78 0.76 18.14
C ARG A 642 -18.07 -0.04 18.26
N PRO A 643 -19.24 0.52 17.90
CA PRO A 643 -20.47 -0.24 17.76
C PRO A 643 -20.34 -1.37 16.73
N ILE A 644 -20.91 -2.53 17.04
CA ILE A 644 -21.06 -3.63 16.08
C ILE A 644 -22.31 -3.38 15.25
N THR A 645 -22.13 -3.23 13.94
CA THR A 645 -23.22 -3.03 12.96
C THR A 645 -23.53 -4.29 12.16
N ASP A 646 -22.64 -5.28 12.19
CA ASP A 646 -22.79 -6.60 11.57
C ASP A 646 -22.53 -7.67 12.63
N PHE A 647 -23.54 -8.46 12.97
CA PHE A 647 -23.46 -9.48 14.01
C PHE A 647 -22.54 -10.65 13.65
N ASN A 648 -22.17 -10.84 12.37
CA ASN A 648 -21.15 -11.81 11.99
C ASN A 648 -19.78 -11.50 12.65
N GLU A 649 -19.53 -10.24 13.00
CA GLU A 649 -18.31 -9.84 13.71
C GLU A 649 -18.23 -10.45 15.12
N VAL A 650 -19.36 -10.76 15.76
CA VAL A 650 -19.41 -11.43 17.07
C VAL A 650 -18.95 -12.87 16.93
N THR A 651 -19.53 -13.62 15.98
CA THR A 651 -19.15 -15.01 15.69
C THR A 651 -17.68 -15.12 15.27
N LEU A 652 -17.24 -14.21 14.38
CA LEU A 652 -15.85 -14.15 13.94
C LEU A 652 -14.89 -13.90 15.12
N HIS A 653 -15.25 -13.02 16.05
CA HIS A 653 -14.44 -12.74 17.24
C HIS A 653 -14.23 -14.00 18.10
N PHE A 654 -15.28 -14.79 18.34
CA PHE A 654 -15.15 -16.04 19.08
C PHE A 654 -14.28 -17.07 18.34
N ILE A 655 -14.43 -17.20 17.02
CA ILE A 655 -13.57 -18.06 16.20
C ILE A 655 -12.10 -17.63 16.30
N GLN A 656 -11.84 -16.32 16.30
CA GLN A 656 -10.49 -15.76 16.47
C GLN A 656 -9.91 -16.08 17.85
N CYS A 657 -10.71 -15.97 18.92
CA CYS A 657 -10.28 -16.33 20.28
C CYS A 657 -9.92 -17.82 20.39
N VAL A 658 -10.76 -18.70 19.83
CA VAL A 658 -10.54 -20.16 19.80
C VAL A 658 -9.28 -20.50 19.01
N ARG A 659 -9.13 -19.94 17.81
CA ARG A 659 -7.95 -20.16 16.97
C ARG A 659 -6.67 -19.77 17.70
N MET A 660 -6.67 -18.59 18.31
CA MET A 660 -5.49 -18.06 19.00
C MET A 660 -5.12 -18.92 20.22
N HIS A 661 -6.13 -19.36 20.98
CA HIS A 661 -5.93 -20.30 22.08
C HIS A 661 -5.28 -21.60 21.60
N ILE A 662 -5.77 -22.18 20.50
CA ILE A 662 -5.20 -23.40 19.90
C ILE A 662 -3.76 -23.17 19.42
N GLU A 663 -3.48 -22.06 18.74
CA GLU A 663 -2.12 -21.74 18.25
C GLU A 663 -1.13 -21.62 19.42
N ASN A 664 -1.51 -20.93 20.49
CA ASN A 664 -0.65 -20.72 21.66
C ASN A 664 -0.47 -21.99 22.52
N THR A 665 -1.50 -22.85 22.59
CA THR A 665 -1.45 -24.08 23.39
C THR A 665 -0.85 -25.26 22.63
N LYS A 666 -0.94 -25.33 21.30
CA LYS A 666 -0.27 -26.36 20.48
C LYS A 666 1.26 -26.32 20.60
N LEU A 667 1.85 -25.15 20.83
CA LEU A 667 3.29 -25.01 21.09
C LEU A 667 3.74 -25.68 22.41
N LYS A 668 2.82 -25.96 23.35
CA LYS A 668 3.13 -26.65 24.61
C LYS A 668 3.00 -28.17 24.54
N ALA A 669 2.28 -28.73 23.56
CA ALA A 669 2.05 -30.17 23.45
C ALA A 669 3.25 -30.97 22.88
N GLY A 670 4.33 -30.30 22.46
CA GLY A 670 5.51 -30.92 21.83
C GLY A 670 6.81 -30.87 22.63
N SER A 671 6.80 -30.46 23.90
CA SER A 671 8.03 -30.34 24.71
C SER A 671 7.84 -31.02 26.07
N PRO A 672 8.63 -32.06 26.42
CA PRO A 672 8.67 -32.57 27.78
C PRO A 672 9.16 -31.47 28.72
N ALA A 673 8.48 -31.31 29.85
CA ALA A 673 8.78 -30.32 30.87
C ALA A 673 10.25 -30.38 31.31
N ARG A 674 11.01 -29.31 31.06
CA ARG A 674 12.26 -29.04 31.78
C ARG A 674 11.90 -28.40 33.12
N THR A 675 11.88 -29.20 34.16
CA THR A 675 11.98 -28.72 35.55
C THR A 675 13.40 -28.19 35.76
N SER A 676 13.53 -26.87 35.92
CA SER A 676 14.76 -26.25 36.42
C SER A 676 14.74 -26.28 37.94
N SER A 677 15.27 -27.35 38.54
CA SER A 677 15.74 -27.33 39.92
C SER A 677 17.27 -27.15 39.92
N SER A 678 17.71 -26.03 40.47
CA SER A 678 19.10 -25.76 40.79
C SER A 678 19.51 -26.57 42.02
N MET A 679 20.41 -27.54 41.87
CA MET A 679 21.46 -27.83 42.86
C MET A 679 22.58 -28.62 42.18
N GLY A 680 23.81 -28.21 42.44
CA GLY A 680 25.01 -28.83 41.88
C GLY A 680 25.32 -30.19 42.48
N VAL A 681 26.11 -30.97 41.75
CA VAL A 681 27.30 -31.73 42.17
C VAL A 681 27.72 -32.62 40.98
N SER A 682 29.02 -32.87 40.94
CA SER A 682 29.88 -33.40 39.89
C SER A 682 29.92 -34.94 39.73
N VAL A 683 30.42 -35.37 38.56
CA VAL A 683 31.23 -36.59 38.25
C VAL A 683 30.56 -37.82 37.56
N SER A 684 31.24 -38.24 36.48
CA SER A 684 31.47 -39.58 35.85
C SER A 684 30.44 -40.33 35.00
N SER A 685 30.85 -40.50 33.71
CA SER A 685 30.98 -41.73 32.89
C SER A 685 29.82 -42.73 32.72
N GLY A 686 29.53 -43.09 31.46
CA GLY A 686 28.93 -44.40 31.12
C GLY A 686 28.34 -44.49 29.70
N PHE A 687 28.98 -45.26 28.84
CA PHE A 687 28.54 -45.72 27.49
C PHE A 687 27.23 -46.53 27.50
N SER A 688 26.46 -46.51 26.40
CA SER A 688 26.20 -47.69 25.53
C SER A 688 25.11 -47.46 24.46
N GLU A 689 25.28 -48.14 23.32
CA GLU A 689 24.64 -48.00 22.00
C GLU A 689 23.31 -48.77 21.79
N SER A 690 22.64 -48.40 20.68
CA SER A 690 21.78 -49.22 19.78
C SER A 690 20.40 -49.64 20.32
N SER A 691 19.30 -49.75 19.57
CA SER A 691 19.08 -50.16 18.18
C SER A 691 17.62 -49.85 17.75
N THR A 692 17.38 -49.64 16.46
CA THR A 692 16.08 -49.76 15.75
C THR A 692 15.80 -51.26 15.40
N PRO A 693 14.68 -51.76 14.82
CA PRO A 693 13.59 -51.09 14.05
C PRO A 693 12.13 -51.71 14.10
N THR A 694 11.20 -51.04 13.38
CA THR A 694 10.07 -51.54 12.52
C THR A 694 8.91 -52.47 12.98
N SER A 695 7.69 -51.91 12.86
CA SER A 695 6.57 -52.27 11.95
C SER A 695 5.55 -53.41 12.21
N LEU A 696 4.28 -53.07 11.88
CA LEU A 696 3.21 -53.82 11.21
C LEU A 696 2.05 -54.48 12.02
N LYS A 697 0.84 -54.08 11.58
CA LYS A 697 -0.36 -54.88 11.23
C LYS A 697 -1.55 -54.99 12.21
N SER A 698 -2.67 -55.25 11.55
CA SER A 698 -4.07 -54.92 11.83
C SER A 698 -4.97 -56.17 11.87
N ASN A 699 -5.95 -56.18 12.82
CA ASN A 699 -7.29 -56.85 12.85
C ASN A 699 -7.40 -58.40 12.84
N PRO A 700 -8.55 -59.05 13.24
CA PRO A 700 -9.84 -58.57 13.82
C PRO A 700 -10.54 -59.42 14.97
N ALA A 701 -11.57 -58.80 15.62
CA ALA A 701 -12.83 -59.32 16.26
C ALA A 701 -12.80 -60.20 17.55
N PRO A 702 -13.91 -60.37 18.36
CA PRO A 702 -15.30 -59.85 18.26
C PRO A 702 -15.89 -59.17 19.54
N LEU A 703 -17.14 -58.67 19.42
CA LEU A 703 -17.95 -57.93 20.40
C LEU A 703 -18.38 -58.72 21.66
N THR A 704 -18.48 -58.02 22.79
CA THR A 704 -19.56 -58.21 23.79
C THR A 704 -20.06 -56.87 24.33
N SER A 705 -21.38 -56.79 24.46
CA SER A 705 -22.24 -55.67 24.84
C SER A 705 -22.13 -55.21 26.30
N GLY A 706 -22.19 -53.90 26.53
CA GLY A 706 -22.48 -53.29 27.84
C GLY A 706 -22.99 -51.87 27.64
N ALA A 707 -24.28 -51.66 27.85
CA ALA A 707 -24.96 -50.39 27.67
C ALA A 707 -24.71 -49.43 28.85
N SER A 708 -24.09 -48.29 28.56
CA SER A 708 -24.20 -47.05 29.36
C SER A 708 -23.99 -45.86 28.41
N GLY A 709 -25.07 -45.43 27.73
CA GLY A 709 -25.02 -44.28 26.83
C GLY A 709 -24.94 -42.98 27.63
N SER A 710 -23.78 -42.33 27.64
CA SER A 710 -23.61 -40.98 28.14
C SER A 710 -24.17 -39.96 27.13
N ASP A 711 -24.61 -38.76 27.57
CA ASP A 711 -25.08 -37.67 26.69
C ASP A 711 -24.06 -37.29 25.59
N THR A 712 -22.78 -37.67 25.76
CA THR A 712 -21.72 -37.57 24.76
C THR A 712 -21.94 -38.44 23.52
N ASP A 713 -22.66 -39.55 23.63
CA ASP A 713 -22.96 -40.44 22.50
C ASP A 713 -24.09 -39.90 21.63
N LEU A 714 -25.11 -39.27 22.25
CA LEU A 714 -26.21 -38.62 21.53
C LEU A 714 -25.71 -37.44 20.67
N ASN A 715 -24.84 -36.60 21.23
CA ASN A 715 -24.25 -35.48 20.50
C ASN A 715 -23.49 -35.95 19.26
N LYS A 716 -22.73 -37.05 19.37
CA LYS A 716 -22.02 -37.64 18.22
C LYS A 716 -22.99 -38.20 17.17
N GLN A 717 -24.06 -38.86 17.60
CA GLN A 717 -25.07 -39.40 16.69
C GLN A 717 -25.80 -38.29 15.91
N VAL A 718 -26.17 -37.20 16.57
CA VAL A 718 -26.80 -36.03 15.92
C VAL A 718 -25.82 -35.33 14.97
N LEU A 719 -24.54 -35.16 15.36
CA LEU A 719 -23.51 -34.58 14.49
C LEU A 719 -23.24 -35.44 13.25
N ASN A 720 -23.25 -36.77 13.40
CA ASN A 720 -23.11 -37.67 12.26
C ASN A 720 -24.28 -37.55 11.29
N PHE A 721 -25.50 -37.33 11.79
CA PHE A 721 -26.67 -37.10 10.93
C PHE A 721 -26.53 -35.80 10.12
N PHE A 722 -26.06 -34.70 10.73
CA PHE A 722 -25.75 -33.47 9.97
C PHE A 722 -24.62 -33.65 8.94
N SER A 723 -23.73 -34.61 9.17
CA SER A 723 -22.60 -34.90 8.29
C SER A 723 -22.95 -35.90 7.17
N GLU A 724 -24.20 -36.38 7.10
CA GLU A 724 -24.65 -37.23 5.99
C GLU A 724 -24.67 -36.40 4.68
N PRO A 725 -24.19 -36.94 3.54
CA PRO A 725 -24.02 -36.18 2.30
C PRO A 725 -25.29 -35.47 1.82
N VAL A 726 -26.46 -36.12 1.97
CA VAL A 726 -27.79 -35.56 1.64
C VAL A 726 -28.10 -34.27 2.42
N ASN A 727 -27.60 -34.16 3.65
CA ASN A 727 -27.84 -33.01 4.51
C ASN A 727 -26.84 -31.87 4.27
N LEU A 728 -25.60 -32.22 3.89
CA LEU A 728 -24.57 -31.24 3.51
C LEU A 728 -24.84 -30.56 2.17
N GLU A 729 -25.56 -31.24 1.26
CA GLU A 729 -25.94 -30.71 -0.05
C GLU A 729 -27.26 -29.89 -0.03
N SER A 730 -27.99 -29.88 1.09
CA SER A 730 -29.26 -29.15 1.22
C SER A 730 -29.04 -27.66 1.50
N GLU A 731 -29.53 -26.79 0.63
CA GLU A 731 -29.50 -25.32 0.84
C GLU A 731 -30.45 -24.83 1.95
N HIS A 732 -31.38 -25.67 2.42
CA HIS A 732 -32.41 -25.28 3.40
C HIS A 732 -32.13 -25.79 4.82
N GLY A 733 -31.00 -26.47 5.02
CA GLY A 733 -30.65 -27.12 6.29
C GLY A 733 -31.56 -28.31 6.61
N VAL A 734 -31.42 -28.86 7.82
CA VAL A 734 -32.19 -30.01 8.30
C VAL A 734 -33.13 -29.58 9.42
N HIS A 735 -34.43 -29.84 9.27
CA HIS A 735 -35.42 -29.45 10.27
C HIS A 735 -35.33 -30.37 11.51
N VAL A 736 -35.56 -29.83 12.71
CA VAL A 736 -35.47 -30.60 13.98
C VAL A 736 -36.40 -31.82 14.01
N ASP A 737 -37.52 -31.77 13.29
CA ASP A 737 -38.45 -32.90 13.19
C ASP A 737 -37.88 -34.08 12.39
N GLU A 738 -36.95 -33.83 11.47
CA GLU A 738 -36.26 -34.89 10.71
C GLU A 738 -35.21 -35.59 11.56
N VAL A 739 -34.49 -34.83 12.39
CA VAL A 739 -33.59 -35.36 13.42
C VAL A 739 -34.38 -36.23 14.41
N TYR A 740 -35.56 -35.76 14.86
CA TYR A 740 -36.43 -36.54 15.73
C TYR A 740 -36.94 -37.83 15.09
N LYS A 741 -37.34 -37.79 13.81
CA LYS A 741 -37.76 -38.99 13.05
C LYS A 741 -36.66 -40.04 12.93
N ARG A 742 -35.39 -39.62 12.91
CA ARG A 742 -34.22 -40.53 12.87
C ARG A 742 -33.97 -41.17 14.23
N PHE A 743 -34.11 -40.41 15.32
CA PHE A 743 -33.85 -40.86 16.69
C PHE A 743 -35.14 -41.05 17.51
N LYS A 744 -36.10 -41.84 16.99
CA LYS A 744 -37.45 -42.06 17.56
C LYS A 744 -37.52 -42.54 19.02
N GLN A 745 -36.38 -42.88 19.62
CA GLN A 745 -36.28 -43.43 20.96
C GLN A 745 -36.03 -42.36 22.03
N LEU A 746 -35.91 -41.08 21.65
CA LEU A 746 -35.54 -40.00 22.56
C LEU A 746 -36.64 -38.91 22.66
N PRO A 747 -36.87 -38.31 23.85
CA PRO A 747 -37.82 -37.21 24.00
C PRO A 747 -37.42 -36.00 23.13
N LYS A 748 -38.40 -35.36 22.48
CA LYS A 748 -38.18 -34.20 21.59
C LYS A 748 -37.47 -33.04 22.30
N GLU A 749 -37.66 -32.93 23.61
CA GLU A 749 -37.04 -31.93 24.49
C GLU A 749 -35.54 -32.15 24.71
N LYS A 750 -35.01 -33.37 24.51
CA LYS A 750 -33.57 -33.65 24.58
C LYS A 750 -32.83 -33.39 23.26
N ILE A 751 -33.56 -33.27 22.14
CA ILE A 751 -33.01 -33.05 20.80
C ILE A 751 -33.00 -31.56 20.44
N LYS A 752 -33.95 -30.78 20.96
CA LYS A 752 -33.93 -29.32 20.91
C LYS A 752 -32.88 -28.77 21.87
#